data_AF-A0A1M3GK15-F1
#
_entry.id   AF-A0A1M3GK15-F1
#
_cell.length_a   1.000
_cell.length_b   1.000
_cell.length_c   1.000
_cell.angle_alpha   90.00
_cell.angle_beta   90.00
_cell.angle_gamma   90.00
#
_symmetry.space_group_name_H-M   'P 1'
#
loop_
_entity.id
_entity.type
_entity.pdbx_description
1 polymer ?
#
loop_
_entity_poly.entity_id
_entity_poly.type
_entity_poly.pdbx_seq_one_letter_code
_entity_poly.pdbx_strand_id
1 'polypeptide(L)'
;MKSSTGAAPERAPAHRPAHASRAPAMMREFESLRPALAYLPPDEIGTIEQAYEFSRNAHEGQFRKSGEPYISHPLAVAGILAGWHLDTQTLAAALLHDVVEDTPATAGEIETRFGKAVALLVEGVSKLDKLAFASELQAQAENFRKMLLAMAQDVRVILVKLADRLHNMHTMGAMPAEKRRRIAAETLDIYAPIANRLGLHSVYQELEDLGFRYSHPNRYQVLSKAVKAARGNRRELVDKVRIALQEKLELCKIEAAITGREKHLYSIYRKMQEKNLAFSEVFDIYGFRVVVRDQPSCYLALGALHALYKPIPGKFKDYIAIPKANGYQSLHSILFGPNGTPIEIQIRTTDMNRLAESGVASHWMYKSADTALNEVQTRTHRWLQSLLDIQADHGDSPEFLEHIKVDLFPDEVYVFTPKGKIMALPRGATAVDFAFAVHTDVGRHCVAVKINYELMPLRTQLRNGDHVEILTAANASPNAAWLNFVVTGKARSHVRNYLRNTRLEEAAALGERLLNNALATLNPEAVVPDFAIWERLIKDYGLQSRQELLAGIGLGRKLPLVVAHQLLHVQGEKTGEPAHPHAISIRGTEGIAVELAQCCHPIPGDPILGFIHKDRGLIIHTHDCPSIRAFRADPDKWLDVEWEAEPGHMFDVSIKVVVGNQRGVLAKVAAAIAEHGSNIGNVSMEEEDGSPYTVLFFTVQVENRMHLARVMRGLRALPDVVRIFRIKGKKDGRAAPPQ
;
A
#
# COMPACT_ATOMS: atom_id res chain seq x y z
N MET A 1 38.21 91.43 -32.21
CA MET A 1 39.43 90.80 -31.66
C MET A 1 39.02 89.57 -30.85
N LYS A 2 39.52 88.38 -31.24
CA LYS A 2 39.55 87.08 -30.53
C LYS A 2 38.20 86.48 -30.10
N SER A 3 37.56 85.58 -30.86
CA SER A 3 37.86 84.15 -31.14
C SER A 3 37.80 83.22 -29.91
N SER A 4 36.64 82.63 -29.64
CA SER A 4 36.52 81.27 -29.05
C SER A 4 35.11 80.73 -29.31
N THR A 5 34.93 79.99 -30.39
CA THR A 5 33.67 79.32 -30.76
C THR A 5 33.58 77.98 -30.05
N GLY A 6 32.65 77.83 -29.10
CA GLY A 6 32.23 76.54 -28.57
C GLY A 6 31.03 76.03 -29.36
N ALA A 7 31.16 74.87 -30.02
CA ALA A 7 30.10 74.21 -30.77
C ALA A 7 29.72 72.88 -30.12
N ALA A 8 28.43 72.58 -30.21
CA ALA A 8 27.69 71.45 -29.62
C ALA A 8 28.16 70.06 -30.11
N PRO A 9 27.81 68.97 -29.39
CA PRO A 9 28.23 67.62 -29.75
C PRO A 9 27.28 66.98 -30.77
N GLU A 10 27.87 66.38 -31.80
CA GLU A 10 27.21 65.58 -32.83
C GLU A 10 27.58 64.08 -32.65
N ARG A 11 26.66 63.19 -33.03
CA ARG A 11 26.66 61.73 -32.79
C ARG A 11 27.81 60.99 -33.49
N ALA A 12 28.29 59.91 -32.88
CA ALA A 12 29.05 58.83 -33.54
C ALA A 12 28.64 57.44 -33.00
N PRO A 13 28.88 56.34 -33.75
CA PRO A 13 28.00 55.16 -33.81
C PRO A 13 28.44 53.95 -32.97
N ALA A 14 27.57 52.94 -32.99
CA ALA A 14 27.62 51.67 -32.27
C ALA A 14 28.95 50.88 -32.39
N HIS A 15 29.54 50.60 -31.22
CA HIS A 15 30.56 49.56 -31.06
C HIS A 15 29.93 48.27 -30.52
N ARG A 16 30.06 47.17 -31.28
CA ARG A 16 29.95 45.81 -30.75
C ARG A 16 30.97 45.63 -29.62
N PRO A 17 30.62 45.08 -28.44
CA PRO A 17 31.63 44.56 -27.56
C PRO A 17 31.98 43.14 -27.99
N ALA A 18 33.29 42.93 -28.08
CA ALA A 18 33.94 41.69 -28.40
C ALA A 18 33.63 40.58 -27.39
N HIS A 19 33.69 39.34 -27.86
CA HIS A 19 33.85 38.14 -27.05
C HIS A 19 34.96 38.34 -26.01
N ALA A 20 34.59 38.57 -24.76
CA ALA A 20 35.47 38.50 -23.61
C ALA A 20 35.04 37.31 -22.74
N SER A 21 35.99 36.40 -22.57
CA SER A 21 36.01 35.18 -21.76
C SER A 21 34.98 35.08 -20.62
N ARG A 22 34.02 34.16 -20.77
CA ARG A 22 33.06 33.75 -19.74
C ARG A 22 33.62 32.64 -18.82
N ALA A 23 34.93 32.58 -18.63
CA ALA A 23 35.62 31.48 -17.95
C ALA A 23 35.93 31.64 -16.43
N PRO A 24 35.83 32.80 -15.74
CA PRO A 24 36.21 32.86 -14.32
C PRO A 24 35.07 32.71 -13.29
N ALA A 25 33.81 32.54 -13.73
CA ALA A 25 32.69 32.28 -12.80
C ALA A 25 32.35 30.78 -12.64
N MET A 26 32.68 29.96 -13.65
CA MET A 26 32.28 28.54 -13.74
C MET A 26 33.11 27.56 -12.88
N MET A 27 34.31 27.94 -12.42
CA MET A 27 35.13 27.12 -11.49
C MET A 27 34.73 27.27 -10.01
N ARG A 28 33.93 28.27 -9.65
CA ARG A 28 33.65 28.60 -8.23
C ARG A 28 32.61 27.69 -7.57
N GLU A 29 31.80 26.97 -8.33
CA GLU A 29 30.71 26.15 -7.79
C GLU A 29 31.22 24.82 -7.22
N PHE A 30 32.07 24.07 -7.94
CA PHE A 30 32.68 22.83 -7.43
C PHE A 30 33.68 23.09 -6.30
N GLU A 31 34.39 24.23 -6.32
CA GLU A 31 35.29 24.64 -5.24
C GLU A 31 34.57 24.72 -3.88
N SER A 32 33.25 24.95 -3.85
CA SER A 32 32.47 24.94 -2.61
C SER A 32 32.32 23.55 -1.99
N LEU A 33 32.36 22.49 -2.81
CA LEU A 33 32.25 21.09 -2.38
C LEU A 33 33.60 20.53 -1.94
N ARG A 34 34.70 21.04 -2.51
CA ARG A 34 36.07 20.54 -2.29
C ARG A 34 36.48 20.40 -0.80
N PRO A 35 36.14 21.32 0.12
CA PRO A 35 36.43 21.17 1.55
C PRO A 35 35.70 19.99 2.18
N ALA A 36 34.47 19.69 1.75
CA ALA A 36 33.68 18.59 2.26
C ALA A 36 34.21 17.22 1.78
N LEU A 37 34.99 17.19 0.70
CA LEU A 37 35.61 15.99 0.12
C LEU A 37 36.99 15.65 0.71
N ALA A 38 37.47 16.40 1.70
CA ALA A 38 38.83 16.26 2.24
C ALA A 38 39.14 14.88 2.86
N TYR A 39 38.12 14.04 3.09
CA TYR A 39 38.28 12.68 3.60
C TYR A 39 38.60 11.64 2.50
N LEU A 40 38.50 12.01 1.22
CA LEU A 40 38.75 11.14 0.08
C LEU A 40 40.15 11.34 -0.52
N PRO A 41 40.74 10.30 -1.14
CA PRO A 41 42.01 10.43 -1.83
C PRO A 41 41.88 11.30 -3.10
N PRO A 42 42.96 11.98 -3.53
CA PRO A 42 42.91 12.92 -4.67
C PRO A 42 42.38 12.32 -5.99
N ASP A 43 42.70 11.05 -6.27
CA ASP A 43 42.25 10.37 -7.49
C ASP A 43 40.73 10.15 -7.51
N GLU A 44 40.15 9.89 -6.34
CA GLU A 44 38.69 9.75 -6.17
C GLU A 44 37.99 11.10 -6.32
N ILE A 45 38.59 12.19 -5.82
CA ILE A 45 38.07 13.55 -6.02
C ILE A 45 38.02 13.91 -7.51
N GLY A 46 39.02 13.50 -8.30
CA GLY A 46 39.02 13.69 -9.75
C GLY A 46 37.84 13.01 -10.46
N THR A 47 37.39 11.85 -9.96
CA THR A 47 36.21 11.15 -10.51
C THR A 47 34.92 11.91 -10.20
N ILE A 48 34.81 12.51 -9.01
CA ILE A 48 33.67 13.35 -8.61
C ILE A 48 33.62 14.62 -9.45
N GLU A 49 34.77 15.23 -9.74
CA GLU A 49 34.89 16.39 -10.61
C GLU A 49 34.40 16.08 -12.04
N GLN A 50 34.79 14.92 -12.60
CA GLN A 50 34.29 14.46 -13.90
C GLN A 50 32.77 14.25 -13.90
N ALA A 51 32.21 13.69 -12.82
CA ALA A 51 30.76 13.52 -12.67
C ALA A 51 30.02 14.86 -12.59
N TYR A 52 30.61 15.84 -11.88
CA TYR A 52 30.09 17.21 -11.82
C TYR A 52 30.09 17.88 -13.19
N GLU A 53 31.19 17.80 -13.94
CA GLU A 53 31.27 18.39 -15.28
C GLU A 53 30.27 17.77 -16.24
N PHE A 54 30.09 16.45 -16.19
CA PHE A 54 29.09 15.75 -17.00
C PHE A 54 27.67 16.20 -16.66
N SER A 55 27.33 16.24 -15.37
CA SER A 55 26.02 16.73 -14.88
C SER A 55 25.76 18.17 -15.30
N ARG A 56 26.74 19.06 -15.14
CA ARG A 56 26.65 20.47 -15.55
C ARG A 56 26.36 20.61 -17.04
N ASN A 57 27.09 19.88 -17.88
CA ASN A 57 26.92 19.93 -19.32
C ASN A 57 25.56 19.36 -19.74
N ALA A 58 25.08 18.31 -19.06
CA ALA A 58 23.79 17.70 -19.34
C ALA A 58 22.60 18.63 -19.00
N HIS A 59 22.71 19.40 -17.90
CA HIS A 59 21.69 20.35 -17.45
C HIS A 59 21.92 21.79 -17.95
N GLU A 60 22.75 21.99 -18.98
CA GLU A 60 23.02 23.33 -19.53
C GLU A 60 21.74 23.97 -20.08
N GLY A 61 21.43 25.19 -19.63
CA GLY A 61 20.21 25.90 -20.01
C GLY A 61 18.95 25.54 -19.21
N GLN A 62 19.03 24.59 -18.27
CA GLN A 62 17.93 24.26 -17.36
C GLN A 62 17.99 25.10 -16.07
N PHE A 63 16.84 25.64 -15.67
CA PHE A 63 16.71 26.47 -14.46
C PHE A 63 15.65 25.90 -13.52
N ARG A 64 15.87 26.02 -12.21
CA ARG A 64 14.87 25.66 -11.19
C ARG A 64 13.76 26.71 -11.17
N LYS A 65 12.62 26.36 -10.56
CA LYS A 65 11.50 27.32 -10.36
C LYS A 65 11.87 28.53 -9.49
N SER A 66 12.96 28.45 -8.72
CA SER A 66 13.54 29.56 -7.97
C SER A 66 14.32 30.55 -8.85
N GLY A 67 14.67 30.18 -10.08
CA GLY A 67 15.51 30.95 -11.00
C GLY A 67 17.00 30.58 -10.97
N GLU A 68 17.42 29.68 -10.08
CA GLU A 68 18.82 29.21 -9.99
C GLU A 68 19.14 28.17 -11.08
N PRO A 69 20.41 28.05 -11.51
CA PRO A 69 20.85 26.97 -12.40
C PRO A 69 20.52 25.59 -11.81
N TYR A 70 20.08 24.65 -12.64
CA TYR A 70 19.65 23.32 -12.15
C TYR A 70 20.76 22.56 -11.41
N ILE A 71 22.02 22.72 -11.84
CA ILE A 71 23.21 22.08 -11.24
C ILE A 71 23.41 22.39 -9.75
N SER A 72 22.85 23.49 -9.25
CA SER A 72 22.86 23.82 -7.82
C SER A 72 22.19 22.75 -6.95
N HIS A 73 21.21 22.02 -7.49
CA HIS A 73 20.52 20.95 -6.77
C HIS A 73 21.40 19.70 -6.60
N PRO A 74 21.90 19.05 -7.67
CA PRO A 74 22.81 17.91 -7.53
C PRO A 74 24.06 18.22 -6.69
N LEU A 75 24.60 19.44 -6.80
CA LEU A 75 25.75 19.88 -6.02
C LEU A 75 25.44 19.94 -4.51
N ALA A 76 24.29 20.48 -4.13
CA ALA A 76 23.87 20.54 -2.74
C ALA A 76 23.57 19.14 -2.18
N VAL A 77 22.96 18.25 -2.97
CA VAL A 77 22.72 16.85 -2.59
C VAL A 77 24.05 16.13 -2.34
N ALA A 78 25.02 16.29 -3.24
CA ALA A 78 26.38 15.77 -3.05
C ALA A 78 27.06 16.36 -1.80
N GLY A 79 26.85 17.64 -1.50
CA GLY A 79 27.35 18.29 -0.27
C GLY A 79 26.78 17.69 1.02
N ILE A 80 25.48 17.38 1.04
CA ILE A 80 24.83 16.70 2.18
C ILE A 80 25.44 15.31 2.37
N LEU A 81 25.59 14.54 1.30
CA LEU A 81 26.16 13.18 1.34
C LEU A 81 27.66 13.18 1.69
N ALA A 82 28.41 14.21 1.27
CA ALA A 82 29.80 14.42 1.66
C ALA A 82 29.91 14.73 3.16
N GLY A 83 28.95 15.47 3.73
CA GLY A 83 28.82 15.66 5.18
C GLY A 83 28.54 14.37 5.95
N TRP A 84 28.03 13.33 5.28
CA TRP A 84 27.86 11.98 5.84
C TRP A 84 29.07 11.06 5.56
N HIS A 85 30.12 11.59 4.92
CA HIS A 85 31.35 10.88 4.56
C HIS A 85 31.13 9.59 3.74
N LEU A 86 30.23 9.64 2.76
CA LEU A 86 29.96 8.49 1.87
C LEU A 86 31.04 8.29 0.81
N ASP A 87 31.03 7.11 0.19
CA ASP A 87 31.98 6.72 -0.85
C ASP A 87 31.80 7.49 -2.15
N THR A 88 32.87 7.54 -2.92
CA THR A 88 32.98 8.24 -4.22
C THR A 88 31.91 7.85 -5.22
N GLN A 89 31.49 6.57 -5.24
CA GLN A 89 30.44 6.11 -6.14
C GLN A 89 29.08 6.74 -5.78
N THR A 90 28.77 6.89 -4.48
CA THR A 90 27.54 7.53 -4.03
C THR A 90 27.52 9.01 -4.35
N LEU A 91 28.65 9.70 -4.16
CA LEU A 91 28.77 11.12 -4.50
C LEU A 91 28.65 11.36 -6.00
N ALA A 92 29.28 10.53 -6.82
CA ALA A 92 29.12 10.57 -8.27
C ALA A 92 27.65 10.30 -8.66
N ALA A 93 27.01 9.28 -8.09
CA ALA A 93 25.60 8.98 -8.35
C ALA A 93 24.68 10.15 -7.95
N ALA A 94 24.97 10.85 -6.85
CA ALA A 94 24.20 12.01 -6.41
C ALA A 94 24.32 13.21 -7.37
N LEU A 95 25.49 13.43 -7.97
CA LEU A 95 25.66 14.45 -9.00
C LEU A 95 24.92 14.09 -10.30
N LEU A 96 24.74 12.80 -10.56
CA LEU A 96 24.18 12.25 -11.80
C LEU A 96 22.70 11.84 -11.69
N HIS A 97 22.09 11.89 -10.50
CA HIS A 97 20.81 11.22 -10.26
C HIS A 97 19.66 11.74 -11.14
N ASP A 98 19.63 13.04 -11.39
CA ASP A 98 18.63 13.69 -12.26
C ASP A 98 19.02 13.70 -13.75
N VAL A 99 20.25 13.32 -14.09
CA VAL A 99 20.74 13.39 -15.47
C VAL A 99 19.97 12.42 -16.37
N VAL A 100 19.72 11.19 -15.91
CA VAL A 100 18.95 10.19 -16.66
C VAL A 100 17.46 10.54 -16.73
N GLU A 101 16.97 11.30 -15.75
CA GLU A 101 15.56 11.69 -15.70
C GLU A 101 15.25 12.89 -16.60
N ASP A 102 16.05 13.94 -16.52
CA ASP A 102 15.72 15.24 -17.11
C ASP A 102 16.46 15.52 -18.43
N THR A 103 17.43 14.69 -18.77
CA THR A 103 18.29 14.89 -19.96
C THR A 103 18.25 13.65 -20.86
N PRO A 104 18.67 13.75 -22.13
CA PRO A 104 18.69 12.61 -23.05
C PRO A 104 19.79 11.58 -22.75
N ALA A 105 20.61 11.77 -21.70
CA ALA A 105 21.66 10.83 -21.34
C ALA A 105 21.08 9.49 -20.87
N THR A 106 21.78 8.39 -21.18
CA THR A 106 21.29 7.03 -20.85
C THR A 106 22.10 6.36 -19.75
N ALA A 107 21.49 5.40 -19.05
CA ALA A 107 22.18 4.61 -18.03
C ALA A 107 23.43 3.88 -18.58
N GLY A 108 23.42 3.47 -19.86
CA GLY A 108 24.57 2.84 -20.52
C GLY A 108 25.76 3.78 -20.72
N GLU A 109 25.51 5.07 -20.95
CA GLU A 109 26.56 6.09 -21.03
C GLU A 109 27.21 6.32 -19.65
N ILE A 110 26.41 6.31 -18.59
CA ILE A 110 26.90 6.40 -17.21
C ILE A 110 27.71 5.16 -16.84
N GLU A 111 27.26 3.95 -17.21
CA GLU A 111 28.00 2.70 -16.98
C GLU A 111 29.37 2.72 -17.66
N THR A 112 29.45 3.23 -18.88
CA THR A 112 30.70 3.29 -19.64
C THR A 112 31.71 4.27 -19.04
N ARG A 113 31.25 5.41 -18.50
CA ARG A 113 32.12 6.48 -17.99
C ARG A 113 32.46 6.35 -16.51
N PHE A 114 31.51 5.92 -15.69
CA PHE A 114 31.61 5.93 -14.22
C PHE A 114 31.48 4.52 -13.61
N GLY A 115 31.22 3.50 -14.44
CA GLY A 115 31.14 2.11 -14.04
C GLY A 115 29.73 1.64 -13.66
N LYS A 116 29.57 0.31 -13.63
CA LYS A 116 28.29 -0.37 -13.38
C LYS A 116 27.66 -0.03 -12.02
N ALA A 117 28.48 0.17 -10.98
CA ALA A 117 27.98 0.49 -9.65
C ALA A 117 27.27 1.85 -9.62
N VAL A 118 27.84 2.88 -10.25
CA VAL A 118 27.24 4.22 -10.32
C VAL A 118 25.97 4.19 -11.17
N ALA A 119 25.99 3.47 -12.30
CA ALA A 119 24.81 3.31 -13.15
C ALA A 119 23.63 2.65 -12.41
N LEU A 120 23.88 1.58 -11.64
CA LEU A 120 22.85 0.92 -10.84
C LEU A 120 22.25 1.88 -9.78
N LEU A 121 23.09 2.69 -9.12
CA LEU A 121 22.63 3.68 -8.14
C LEU A 121 21.76 4.75 -8.79
N VAL A 122 22.20 5.33 -9.91
CA VAL A 122 21.45 6.35 -10.66
C VAL A 122 20.14 5.77 -11.19
N GLU A 123 20.14 4.55 -11.71
CA GLU A 123 18.94 3.85 -12.18
C GLU A 123 17.95 3.58 -11.03
N GLY A 124 18.46 3.19 -9.87
CA GLY A 124 17.65 2.94 -8.67
C GLY A 124 16.98 4.20 -8.12
N VAL A 125 17.64 5.37 -8.24
CA VAL A 125 17.07 6.67 -7.86
C VAL A 125 16.09 7.18 -8.92
N SER A 126 16.38 6.97 -10.21
CA SER A 126 15.65 7.60 -11.33
C SER A 126 14.33 6.94 -11.74
N LYS A 127 14.19 5.63 -11.52
CA LYS A 127 12.99 4.87 -11.89
C LYS A 127 11.76 5.12 -11.00
N LEU A 128 11.85 6.07 -10.07
CA LEU A 128 10.87 6.28 -9.00
C LEU A 128 9.85 7.37 -9.32
N ASP A 129 10.16 8.30 -10.23
CA ASP A 129 9.36 9.52 -10.42
C ASP A 129 8.44 9.51 -11.66
N LYS A 130 8.45 8.45 -12.49
CA LYS A 130 7.71 8.40 -13.76
C LYS A 130 6.80 7.18 -13.93
N LEU A 131 5.54 7.25 -13.49
CA LEU A 131 4.43 6.47 -14.06
C LEU A 131 3.08 7.19 -13.84
N ALA A 132 2.26 7.27 -14.89
CA ALA A 132 0.90 7.78 -14.85
C ALA A 132 -0.07 6.63 -14.57
N PHE A 133 -0.79 6.69 -13.45
CA PHE A 133 -1.73 5.65 -13.05
C PHE A 133 -3.15 6.18 -12.90
N ALA A 134 -4.13 5.27 -12.96
CA ALA A 134 -5.56 5.57 -12.89
C ALA A 134 -6.03 6.05 -11.50
N SER A 135 -5.26 5.78 -10.43
CA SER A 135 -5.52 6.24 -9.05
C SER A 135 -4.21 6.65 -8.36
N GLU A 136 -4.23 7.82 -7.72
CA GLU A 136 -3.07 8.43 -7.07
C GLU A 136 -2.51 7.59 -5.92
N LEU A 137 -3.36 6.83 -5.21
CA LEU A 137 -2.95 5.99 -4.09
C LEU A 137 -2.17 4.75 -4.57
N GLN A 138 -2.57 4.19 -5.71
CA GLN A 138 -1.93 3.02 -6.31
C GLN A 138 -0.60 3.40 -6.96
N ALA A 139 -0.52 4.60 -7.55
CA ALA A 139 0.74 5.18 -8.02
C ALA A 139 1.78 5.30 -6.91
N GLN A 140 1.37 5.85 -5.76
CA GLN A 140 2.26 5.96 -4.60
C GLN A 140 2.69 4.58 -4.09
N ALA A 141 1.80 3.59 -4.09
CA ALA A 141 2.12 2.23 -3.67
C ALA A 141 3.18 1.58 -4.56
N GLU A 142 3.05 1.71 -5.88
CA GLU A 142 4.01 1.15 -6.83
C GLU A 142 5.36 1.88 -6.82
N ASN A 143 5.36 3.22 -6.75
CA ASN A 143 6.59 3.99 -6.64
C ASN A 143 7.33 3.63 -5.35
N PHE A 144 6.60 3.48 -4.24
CA PHE A 144 7.16 3.04 -2.97
C PHE A 144 7.69 1.60 -3.03
N ARG A 145 7.00 0.69 -3.73
CA ARG A 145 7.45 -0.69 -3.97
C ARG A 145 8.77 -0.72 -4.74
N LYS A 146 8.89 0.04 -5.83
CA LYS A 146 10.13 0.13 -6.61
C LYS A 146 11.26 0.71 -5.78
N MET A 147 10.96 1.71 -4.95
CA MET A 147 11.91 2.28 -4.00
C MET A 147 12.43 1.22 -3.04
N LEU A 148 11.55 0.46 -2.38
CA LEU A 148 11.95 -0.63 -1.48
C LEU A 148 12.78 -1.72 -2.17
N LEU A 149 12.44 -2.08 -3.41
CA LEU A 149 13.19 -3.06 -4.19
C LEU A 149 14.63 -2.58 -4.48
N ALA A 150 14.77 -1.32 -4.90
CA ALA A 150 16.07 -0.71 -5.16
C ALA A 150 16.91 -0.59 -3.87
N MET A 151 16.26 -0.24 -2.75
CA MET A 151 16.89 -0.16 -1.44
C MET A 151 17.38 -1.50 -0.90
N ALA A 152 16.63 -2.58 -1.16
CA ALA A 152 17.01 -3.92 -0.73
C ALA A 152 18.25 -4.43 -1.49
N GLN A 153 18.45 -3.97 -2.73
CA GLN A 153 19.66 -4.27 -3.50
C GLN A 153 20.86 -3.43 -3.03
N ASP A 154 20.65 -2.13 -2.80
CA ASP A 154 21.70 -1.24 -2.31
C ASP A 154 21.13 -0.10 -1.43
N VAL A 155 21.56 -0.06 -0.16
CA VAL A 155 21.15 0.98 0.80
C VAL A 155 21.60 2.39 0.39
N ARG A 156 22.62 2.52 -0.47
CA ARG A 156 23.11 3.83 -0.94
C ARG A 156 22.04 4.57 -1.75
N VAL A 157 21.13 3.86 -2.42
CA VAL A 157 20.00 4.45 -3.16
C VAL A 157 19.12 5.29 -2.25
N ILE A 158 18.77 4.79 -1.05
CA ILE A 158 17.93 5.57 -0.12
C ILE A 158 18.69 6.73 0.51
N LEU A 159 20.00 6.60 0.74
CA LEU A 159 20.80 7.71 1.25
C LEU A 159 20.77 8.89 0.28
N VAL A 160 20.96 8.63 -1.02
CA VAL A 160 20.84 9.65 -2.08
C VAL A 160 19.43 10.25 -2.09
N LYS A 161 18.36 9.44 -2.04
CA LYS A 161 16.99 9.96 -2.05
C LYS A 161 16.62 10.74 -0.79
N LEU A 162 17.17 10.39 0.38
CA LEU A 162 16.98 11.16 1.61
C LEU A 162 17.68 12.52 1.53
N ALA A 163 18.89 12.58 0.95
CA ALA A 163 19.60 13.83 0.73
C ALA A 163 18.89 14.72 -0.30
N ASP A 164 18.44 14.14 -1.41
CA ASP A 164 17.57 14.82 -2.40
C ASP A 164 16.31 15.38 -1.72
N ARG A 165 15.58 14.54 -0.97
CA ARG A 165 14.38 14.98 -0.25
C ARG A 165 14.67 16.10 0.74
N LEU A 166 15.75 16.00 1.51
CA LEU A 166 16.14 17.03 2.48
C LEU A 166 16.39 18.38 1.78
N HIS A 167 17.16 18.40 0.69
CA HIS A 167 17.39 19.61 -0.09
C HIS A 167 16.10 20.17 -0.71
N ASN A 168 15.23 19.29 -1.20
CA ASN A 168 13.92 19.69 -1.70
C ASN A 168 13.09 20.37 -0.60
N MET A 169 13.08 19.83 0.62
CA MET A 169 12.41 20.44 1.78
C MET A 169 12.99 21.82 2.14
N HIS A 170 14.30 22.03 2.02
CA HIS A 170 14.92 23.34 2.21
C HIS A 170 14.46 24.39 1.18
N THR A 171 14.26 23.97 -0.07
CA THR A 171 14.00 24.88 -1.19
C THR A 171 12.52 25.00 -1.57
N MET A 172 11.61 24.43 -0.77
CA MET A 172 10.16 24.45 -1.03
C MET A 172 9.48 25.84 -0.96
N GLY A 173 10.17 26.89 -0.53
CA GLY A 173 9.59 28.23 -0.33
C GLY A 173 8.83 28.80 -1.54
N ALA A 174 9.31 28.54 -2.76
CA ALA A 174 8.75 29.05 -4.01
C ALA A 174 7.59 28.21 -4.58
N MET A 175 7.24 27.08 -3.96
CA MET A 175 6.20 26.17 -4.49
C MET A 175 4.78 26.57 -4.04
N PRO A 176 3.74 26.23 -4.82
CA PRO A 176 2.34 26.41 -4.43
C PRO A 176 2.01 25.71 -3.10
N ALA A 177 1.08 26.28 -2.32
CA ALA A 177 0.73 25.78 -0.99
C ALA A 177 0.26 24.32 -0.98
N GLU A 178 -0.50 23.90 -1.98
CA GLU A 178 -1.00 22.53 -2.12
C GLU A 178 0.14 21.53 -2.31
N LYS A 179 1.05 21.80 -3.27
CA LYS A 179 2.23 20.96 -3.53
C LYS A 179 3.15 20.89 -2.31
N ARG A 180 3.32 21.99 -1.58
CA ARG A 180 4.09 22.03 -0.32
C ARG A 180 3.50 21.12 0.75
N ARG A 181 2.18 21.18 0.98
CA ARG A 181 1.53 20.30 1.97
C ARG A 181 1.63 18.83 1.58
N ARG A 182 1.45 18.51 0.29
CA ARG A 182 1.57 17.14 -0.22
C ARG A 182 2.97 16.56 0.03
N ILE A 183 4.01 17.27 -0.40
CA ILE A 183 5.41 16.84 -0.21
C ILE A 183 5.75 16.77 1.29
N ALA A 184 5.23 17.69 2.10
CA ALA A 184 5.45 17.68 3.54
C ALA A 184 4.78 16.48 4.23
N ALA A 185 3.55 16.12 3.83
CA ALA A 185 2.86 14.93 4.32
C ALA A 185 3.62 13.65 3.94
N GLU A 186 4.04 13.53 2.67
CA GLU A 186 4.88 12.42 2.19
C GLU A 186 6.20 12.32 2.98
N THR A 187 6.83 13.47 3.27
CA THR A 187 8.07 13.53 4.06
C THR A 187 7.87 13.03 5.48
N LEU A 188 6.77 13.41 6.14
CA LEU A 188 6.44 12.98 7.50
C LEU A 188 6.03 11.50 7.57
N ASP A 189 5.27 11.03 6.58
CA ASP A 189 4.72 9.67 6.55
C ASP A 189 5.74 8.62 6.10
N ILE A 190 6.69 8.99 5.22
CA ILE A 190 7.56 8.04 4.53
C ILE A 190 9.04 8.30 4.83
N TYR A 191 9.55 9.47 4.44
CA TYR A 191 11.00 9.73 4.46
C TYR A 191 11.60 9.90 5.86
N ALA A 192 10.92 10.64 6.74
CA ALA A 192 11.38 10.83 8.12
C ALA A 192 11.45 9.50 8.90
N PRO A 193 10.43 8.63 8.88
CA PRO A 193 10.52 7.30 9.50
C PRO A 193 11.67 6.45 8.99
N ILE A 194 11.91 6.46 7.67
CA ILE A 194 13.02 5.73 7.05
C ILE A 194 14.36 6.29 7.56
N ALA A 195 14.53 7.62 7.59
CA ALA A 195 15.73 8.25 8.14
C ALA A 195 15.97 7.84 9.61
N ASN A 196 14.91 7.81 10.43
CA ASN A 196 15.00 7.35 11.82
C ASN A 196 15.40 5.87 11.92
N ARG A 197 14.88 5.01 11.04
CA ARG A 197 15.19 3.57 11.01
C ARG A 197 16.64 3.30 10.59
N LEU A 198 17.17 4.09 9.67
CA LEU A 198 18.58 4.08 9.26
C LEU A 198 19.53 4.74 10.29
N GLY A 199 18.98 5.29 11.37
CA GLY A 199 19.75 5.95 12.43
C GLY A 199 20.26 7.35 12.05
N LEU A 200 19.82 7.92 10.93
CA LEU A 200 20.16 9.28 10.49
C LEU A 200 19.36 10.31 11.28
N HIS A 201 19.69 10.47 12.57
CA HIS A 201 18.85 11.22 13.51
C HIS A 201 18.82 12.73 13.22
N SER A 202 19.93 13.31 12.74
CA SER A 202 19.98 14.73 12.33
C SER A 202 19.00 15.00 11.19
N VAL A 203 19.12 14.21 10.12
CA VAL A 203 18.26 14.24 8.93
C VAL A 203 16.80 14.02 9.30
N TYR A 204 16.54 13.00 10.13
CA TYR A 204 15.20 12.71 10.64
C TYR A 204 14.55 13.92 11.32
N GLN A 205 15.26 14.55 12.27
CA GLN A 205 14.73 15.71 12.99
C GLN A 205 14.45 16.90 12.05
N GLU A 206 15.35 17.12 11.09
CA GLU A 206 15.24 18.22 10.15
C GLU A 206 14.08 18.02 9.16
N LEU A 207 13.91 16.79 8.63
CA LEU A 207 12.77 16.41 7.80
C LEU A 207 11.45 16.56 8.56
N GLU A 208 11.40 16.18 9.84
CA GLU A 208 10.19 16.36 10.67
C GLU A 208 9.86 17.84 10.91
N ASP A 209 10.84 18.67 11.26
CA ASP A 209 10.61 20.09 11.51
C ASP A 209 10.24 20.85 10.23
N LEU A 210 10.89 20.55 9.10
CA LEU A 210 10.53 21.10 7.80
C LEU A 210 9.15 20.60 7.35
N GLY A 211 8.88 19.30 7.52
CA GLY A 211 7.57 18.69 7.26
C GLY A 211 6.46 19.38 8.05
N PHE A 212 6.69 19.60 9.36
CA PHE A 212 5.75 20.30 10.22
C PHE A 212 5.53 21.76 9.80
N ARG A 213 6.61 22.48 9.43
CA ARG A 213 6.56 23.86 8.96
C ARG A 213 5.65 24.03 7.73
N TYR A 214 5.70 23.11 6.78
CA TYR A 214 4.93 23.21 5.54
C TYR A 214 3.55 22.55 5.61
N SER A 215 3.40 21.49 6.41
CA SER A 215 2.10 20.83 6.63
C SER A 215 1.17 21.68 7.50
N HIS A 216 1.69 22.27 8.58
CA HIS A 216 0.93 23.04 9.57
C HIS A 216 1.61 24.37 9.93
N PRO A 217 1.68 25.34 8.99
CA PRO A 217 2.47 26.58 9.16
C PRO A 217 2.03 27.42 10.37
N ASN A 218 0.72 27.56 10.60
CA ASN A 218 0.21 28.36 11.72
C ASN A 218 0.58 27.73 13.07
N ARG A 219 0.45 26.39 13.21
CA ARG A 219 0.82 25.67 14.43
C ARG A 219 2.32 25.76 14.69
N TYR A 220 3.13 25.59 13.64
CA TYR A 220 4.57 25.77 13.70
C TYR A 220 4.97 27.16 14.22
N GLN A 221 4.37 28.22 13.67
CA GLN A 221 4.67 29.59 14.08
C GLN A 221 4.31 29.87 15.54
N VAL A 222 3.13 29.42 16.00
CA VAL A 222 2.69 29.59 17.39
C VAL A 222 3.62 28.84 18.34
N LEU A 223 3.91 27.56 18.05
CA LEU A 223 4.77 26.75 18.90
C LEU A 223 6.21 27.26 18.93
N SER A 224 6.75 27.68 17.78
CA SER A 224 8.08 28.29 17.69
C SER A 224 8.20 29.55 18.56
N LYS A 225 7.18 30.42 18.54
CA LYS A 225 7.11 31.60 19.42
C LYS A 225 7.03 31.22 20.89
N ALA A 226 6.18 30.25 21.25
CA ALA A 226 6.02 29.78 22.62
C ALA A 226 7.31 29.18 23.19
N VAL A 227 8.01 28.35 22.41
CA VAL A 227 9.31 27.77 22.79
C VAL A 227 10.37 28.85 22.97
N LYS A 228 10.44 29.84 22.06
CA LYS A 228 11.38 30.98 22.19
C LYS A 228 11.12 31.79 23.47
N ALA A 229 9.87 32.08 23.79
CA ALA A 229 9.50 32.80 25.01
C ALA A 229 9.86 32.01 26.29
N ALA A 230 9.54 30.72 26.33
CA ALA A 230 9.88 29.85 27.46
C ALA A 230 11.40 29.71 27.68
N ARG A 231 12.19 29.73 26.61
CA ARG A 231 13.67 29.72 26.67
C ARG A 231 14.23 30.99 27.30
N GLY A 232 13.74 32.16 26.90
CA GLY A 232 14.22 33.46 27.42
C GLY A 232 14.16 33.52 28.95
N ASN A 233 13.04 33.09 29.52
CA ASN A 233 12.80 33.14 30.97
C ASN A 233 13.59 32.11 31.80
N ARG A 234 14.17 31.07 31.18
CA ARG A 234 14.77 29.92 31.90
C ARG A 234 16.21 29.60 31.50
N ARG A 235 16.85 30.46 30.72
CA ARG A 235 18.24 30.27 30.26
C ARG A 235 19.23 30.18 31.43
N GLU A 236 19.07 31.06 32.42
CA GLU A 236 19.88 31.05 33.65
C GLU A 236 19.76 29.74 34.44
N LEU A 237 18.56 29.15 34.47
CA LEU A 237 18.33 27.87 35.16
C LEU A 237 19.05 26.72 34.45
N VAL A 238 19.00 26.69 33.11
CA VAL A 238 19.70 25.69 32.30
C VAL A 238 21.21 25.77 32.51
N ASP A 239 21.76 26.99 32.55
CA ASP A 239 23.20 27.19 32.78
C ASP A 239 23.61 26.79 34.21
N LYS A 240 22.81 27.12 35.24
CA LYS A 240 23.04 26.67 36.61
C LYS A 240 23.06 25.14 36.72
N VAL A 241 22.11 24.47 36.07
CA VAL A 241 22.06 23.01 36.04
C VAL A 241 23.28 22.45 35.32
N ARG A 242 23.65 23.00 34.15
CA ARG A 242 24.84 22.57 33.40
C ARG A 242 26.12 22.65 34.25
N ILE A 243 26.30 23.76 34.96
CA ILE A 243 27.46 23.98 35.85
C ILE A 243 27.45 22.96 36.99
N ALA A 244 26.31 22.76 37.67
CA ALA A 244 26.21 21.79 38.75
C ALA A 244 26.48 20.35 38.30
N LEU A 245 26.02 19.97 37.10
CA LEU A 245 26.32 18.66 36.51
C LEU A 245 27.82 18.52 36.22
N GLN A 246 28.45 19.57 35.67
CA GLN A 246 29.89 19.59 35.35
C GLN A 246 30.74 19.44 36.61
N GLU A 247 30.49 20.28 37.64
CA GLU A 247 31.21 20.25 38.92
C GLU A 247 31.08 18.87 39.59
N LYS A 248 29.90 18.25 39.53
CA LYS A 248 29.69 16.92 40.11
C LYS A 248 30.51 15.84 39.40
N LEU A 249 30.56 15.87 38.07
CA LEU A 249 31.33 14.91 37.28
C LEU A 249 32.85 15.10 37.48
N GLU A 250 33.31 16.34 37.57
CA GLU A 250 34.71 16.68 37.88
C GLU A 250 35.13 16.20 39.28
N LEU A 251 34.27 16.39 40.29
CA LEU A 251 34.51 15.89 41.66
C LEU A 251 34.65 14.35 41.68
N CYS A 252 33.88 13.65 40.83
CA CYS A 252 33.97 12.21 40.66
C CYS A 252 35.11 11.76 39.72
N LYS A 253 35.93 12.70 39.20
CA LYS A 253 37.02 12.45 38.25
C LYS A 253 36.56 11.80 36.94
N ILE A 254 35.36 12.15 36.49
CA ILE A 254 34.79 11.66 35.22
C ILE A 254 34.92 12.77 34.18
N GLU A 255 35.75 12.55 33.18
CA GLU A 255 35.87 13.48 32.05
C GLU A 255 34.66 13.34 31.13
N ALA A 256 33.82 14.37 31.10
CA ALA A 256 32.61 14.40 30.32
C ALA A 256 32.40 15.75 29.64
N ALA A 257 31.85 15.72 28.42
CA ALA A 257 31.38 16.90 27.73
C ALA A 257 29.85 17.01 27.86
N ILE A 258 29.37 18.09 28.47
CA ILE A 258 27.94 18.33 28.67
C ILE A 258 27.44 19.35 27.64
N THR A 259 26.48 18.94 26.81
CA THR A 259 25.80 19.82 25.87
C THR A 259 24.30 19.88 26.16
N GLY A 260 23.71 21.07 26.02
CA GLY A 260 22.26 21.23 26.07
C GLY A 260 21.61 20.57 24.86
N ARG A 261 20.62 19.71 25.08
CA ARG A 261 19.81 19.10 24.03
C ARG A 261 18.47 19.83 23.93
N GLU A 262 18.21 20.35 22.74
CA GLU A 262 16.90 20.91 22.41
C GLU A 262 16.01 19.82 21.82
N LYS A 263 14.73 19.79 22.23
CA LYS A 263 13.72 19.02 21.50
C LYS A 263 13.29 19.81 20.28
N HIS A 264 13.26 19.14 19.13
CA HIS A 264 12.73 19.69 17.89
C HIS A 264 11.21 19.90 18.00
N LEU A 265 10.67 20.82 17.20
CA LEU A 265 9.30 21.34 17.37
C LEU A 265 8.25 20.27 17.11
N TYR A 266 8.47 19.42 16.11
CA TYR A 266 7.49 18.39 15.76
C TYR A 266 7.29 17.35 16.87
N SER A 267 8.35 16.90 17.56
CA SER A 267 8.23 16.01 18.72
C SER A 267 7.41 16.61 19.86
N ILE A 268 7.56 17.92 20.12
CA ILE A 268 6.75 18.61 21.13
C ILE A 268 5.28 18.58 20.72
N TYR A 269 5.00 18.96 19.47
CA TYR A 269 3.67 18.94 18.90
C TYR A 269 3.02 17.55 18.97
N ARG A 270 3.74 16.50 18.55
CA ARG A 270 3.28 15.11 18.57
C ARG A 270 2.96 14.64 20.00
N LYS A 271 3.85 14.95 20.96
CA LYS A 271 3.64 14.60 22.37
C LYS A 271 2.44 15.32 22.98
N MET A 272 2.19 16.58 22.61
CA MET A 272 0.99 17.33 23.01
C MET A 272 -0.27 16.66 22.47
N GLN A 273 -0.26 16.24 21.21
CA GLN A 273 -1.40 15.61 20.54
C GLN A 273 -1.69 14.20 21.06
N GLU A 274 -0.67 13.33 21.19
CA GLU A 274 -0.83 11.95 21.68
C GLU A 274 -1.30 11.87 23.14
N LYS A 275 -0.88 12.83 23.97
CA LYS A 275 -1.15 12.81 25.42
C LYS A 275 -2.21 13.83 25.86
N ASN A 276 -2.75 14.61 24.92
CA ASN A 276 -3.66 15.72 25.21
C ASN A 276 -3.12 16.68 26.28
N LEU A 277 -1.82 17.03 26.19
CA LEU A 277 -1.15 17.90 27.16
C LEU A 277 -1.11 19.35 26.68
N ALA A 278 -1.27 20.30 27.61
CA ALA A 278 -1.00 21.71 27.34
C ALA A 278 0.52 21.95 27.21
N PHE A 279 0.92 23.00 26.47
CA PHE A 279 2.34 23.34 26.31
C PHE A 279 3.07 23.57 27.64
N SER A 280 2.38 24.13 28.64
CA SER A 280 2.90 24.35 30.00
C SER A 280 3.26 23.07 30.74
N GLU A 281 2.63 21.95 30.37
CA GLU A 281 2.83 20.63 30.97
C GLU A 281 3.87 19.80 30.21
N VAL A 282 4.43 20.34 29.13
CA VAL A 282 5.56 19.71 28.42
C VAL A 282 6.84 20.00 29.19
N PHE A 283 7.05 19.15 30.19
CA PHE A 283 8.14 19.21 31.15
C PHE A 283 9.54 18.93 30.57
N ASP A 284 9.63 18.10 29.52
CA ASP A 284 10.90 17.62 28.98
C ASP A 284 11.50 18.55 27.90
N ILE A 285 11.27 19.86 27.96
CA ILE A 285 11.84 20.80 26.96
C ILE A 285 13.37 20.84 27.06
N TYR A 286 13.90 20.62 28.26
CA TYR A 286 15.32 20.74 28.58
C TYR A 286 15.93 19.36 28.78
N GLY A 287 16.80 18.96 27.85
CA GLY A 287 17.62 17.77 27.98
C GLY A 287 19.09 18.15 28.10
N PHE A 288 19.88 17.30 28.77
CA PHE A 288 21.33 17.38 28.75
C PHE A 288 21.90 16.11 28.15
N ARG A 289 22.89 16.28 27.28
CA ARG A 289 23.67 15.19 26.72
C ARG A 289 25.04 15.21 27.39
N VAL A 290 25.40 14.09 27.98
CA VAL A 290 26.68 13.87 28.65
C VAL A 290 27.45 12.85 27.80
N VAL A 291 28.52 13.30 27.17
CA VAL A 291 29.39 12.45 26.35
C VAL A 291 30.63 12.10 27.17
N VAL A 292 30.84 10.81 27.39
CA VAL A 292 31.99 10.26 28.13
C VAL A 292 32.90 9.45 27.21
N ARG A 293 34.05 8.99 27.71
CA ARG A 293 35.04 8.25 26.90
C ARG A 293 34.59 6.83 26.59
N ASP A 294 34.19 6.08 27.62
CA ASP A 294 33.97 4.63 27.57
C ASP A 294 32.65 4.21 28.24
N GLN A 295 32.22 2.98 27.97
CA GLN A 295 30.94 2.45 28.47
C GLN A 295 30.88 2.34 30.01
N PRO A 296 31.90 1.86 30.74
CA PRO A 296 31.94 1.92 32.21
C PRO A 296 31.71 3.34 32.75
N SER A 297 32.35 4.34 32.16
CA SER A 297 32.15 5.75 32.52
C SER A 297 30.70 6.23 32.36
N CYS A 298 29.91 5.65 31.46
CA CYS A 298 28.48 5.97 31.34
C CYS A 298 27.71 5.64 32.62
N TYR A 299 27.98 4.48 33.22
CA TYR A 299 27.29 4.02 34.43
C TYR A 299 27.82 4.75 35.68
N LEU A 300 29.12 5.06 35.73
CA LEU A 300 29.69 5.90 36.79
C LEU A 300 29.08 7.31 36.77
N ALA A 301 28.97 7.91 35.57
CA ALA A 301 28.32 9.20 35.39
C ALA A 301 26.85 9.13 35.82
N LEU A 302 26.11 8.07 35.46
CA LEU A 302 24.72 7.88 35.89
C LEU A 302 24.60 7.92 37.43
N GLY A 303 25.45 7.17 38.13
CA GLY A 303 25.46 7.14 39.60
C GLY A 303 25.81 8.51 40.21
N ALA A 304 26.80 9.21 39.66
CA ALA A 304 27.19 10.54 40.11
C ALA A 304 26.04 11.56 39.94
N LEU A 305 25.30 11.48 38.84
CA LEU A 305 24.17 12.37 38.54
C LEU A 305 22.93 12.03 39.37
N HIS A 306 22.64 10.75 39.63
CA HIS A 306 21.57 10.32 40.54
C HIS A 306 21.84 10.74 41.99
N ALA A 307 23.10 10.85 42.39
CA ALA A 307 23.49 11.38 43.69
C ALA A 307 23.30 12.91 43.80
N LEU A 308 23.35 13.64 42.68
CA LEU A 308 23.10 15.08 42.64
C LEU A 308 21.60 15.38 42.60
N TYR A 309 20.86 14.72 41.70
CA TYR A 309 19.42 14.89 41.52
C TYR A 309 18.71 13.55 41.57
N LYS A 310 17.64 13.47 42.37
CA LYS A 310 16.89 12.23 42.56
C LYS A 310 16.23 11.77 41.25
N PRO A 311 16.36 10.50 40.84
CA PRO A 311 15.70 9.99 39.65
C PRO A 311 14.19 9.79 39.88
N ILE A 312 13.41 9.98 38.81
CA ILE A 312 11.98 9.67 38.80
C ILE A 312 11.79 8.16 38.60
N PRO A 313 11.10 7.44 39.50
CA PRO A 313 10.87 6.00 39.36
C PRO A 313 10.22 5.63 38.03
N GLY A 314 10.70 4.56 37.39
CA GLY A 314 10.20 4.07 36.11
C GLY A 314 10.53 4.95 34.88
N LYS A 315 11.38 5.98 35.04
CA LYS A 315 11.84 6.87 33.95
C LYS A 315 13.31 6.69 33.58
N PHE A 316 13.91 5.59 34.01
CA PHE A 316 15.24 5.17 33.58
C PHE A 316 15.14 4.16 32.43
N LYS A 317 15.98 4.30 31.41
CA LYS A 317 16.09 3.35 30.29
C LYS A 317 17.54 3.13 29.93
N ASP A 318 17.96 1.88 29.89
CA ASP A 318 19.30 1.48 29.48
C ASP A 318 19.30 1.02 28.02
N TYR A 319 19.51 1.96 27.09
CA TYR A 319 19.68 1.62 25.68
C TYR A 319 21.11 1.20 25.32
N ILE A 320 22.05 1.15 26.27
CA ILE A 320 23.37 0.58 26.03
C ILE A 320 23.24 -0.95 26.07
N ALA A 321 22.60 -1.48 27.11
CA ALA A 321 22.34 -2.90 27.28
C ALA A 321 21.29 -3.42 26.28
N ILE A 322 20.27 -2.61 25.97
CA ILE A 322 19.20 -2.96 25.03
C ILE A 322 19.12 -1.87 23.93
N PRO A 323 20.01 -1.93 22.91
CA PRO A 323 20.00 -0.97 21.81
C PRO A 323 18.67 -0.97 21.06
N LYS A 324 18.27 0.20 20.55
CA LYS A 324 17.10 0.29 19.67
C LYS A 324 17.38 -0.39 18.32
N ALA A 325 16.32 -0.68 17.55
CA ALA A 325 16.46 -1.30 16.23
C ALA A 325 17.33 -0.50 15.24
N ASN A 326 17.36 0.83 15.35
CA ASN A 326 18.21 1.70 14.55
C ASN A 326 19.67 1.81 15.05
N GLY A 327 20.07 0.96 16.01
CA GLY A 327 21.40 0.97 16.59
C GLY A 327 21.62 2.04 17.65
N TYR A 328 20.60 2.84 18.01
CA TYR A 328 20.75 3.90 19.01
C TYR A 328 21.09 3.34 20.40
N GLN A 329 22.15 3.88 21.00
CA GLN A 329 22.65 3.52 22.33
C GLN A 329 22.86 4.77 23.21
N SER A 330 22.27 4.77 24.41
CA SER A 330 22.46 5.79 25.45
C SER A 330 21.72 5.39 26.73
N LEU A 331 22.20 5.82 27.89
CA LEU A 331 21.45 5.76 29.15
C LEU A 331 20.54 6.99 29.23
N HIS A 332 19.23 6.78 29.40
CA HIS A 332 18.25 7.85 29.56
C HIS A 332 17.73 7.83 30.99
N SER A 333 17.74 8.99 31.66
CA SER A 333 17.18 9.14 32.98
C SER A 333 16.49 10.49 33.12
N ILE A 334 15.30 10.52 33.71
CA ILE A 334 14.64 11.77 34.10
C ILE A 334 14.88 11.99 35.59
N LEU A 335 15.42 13.16 35.94
CA LEU A 335 15.77 13.54 37.32
C LEU A 335 14.93 14.75 37.78
N PHE A 336 14.70 14.87 39.08
CA PHE A 336 14.13 16.07 39.68
C PHE A 336 15.19 17.16 39.83
N GLY A 337 15.11 18.18 38.96
CA GLY A 337 15.97 19.34 38.99
C GLY A 337 15.59 20.39 40.04
N PRO A 338 16.27 21.56 40.00
CA PRO A 338 15.96 22.68 40.88
C PRO A 338 14.49 23.11 40.73
N ASN A 339 13.86 23.42 41.87
CA ASN A 339 12.45 23.81 41.96
C ASN A 339 11.45 22.76 41.41
N GLY A 340 11.83 21.48 41.40
CA GLY A 340 10.96 20.39 40.95
C GLY A 340 10.83 20.29 39.42
N THR A 341 11.64 21.04 38.67
CA THR A 341 11.63 20.98 37.20
C THR A 341 12.27 19.65 36.76
N PRO A 342 11.57 18.78 36.03
CA PRO A 342 12.17 17.54 35.55
C PRO A 342 13.21 17.81 34.46
N ILE A 343 14.32 17.09 34.55
CA ILE A 343 15.46 17.21 33.64
C ILE A 343 15.72 15.86 33.00
N GLU A 344 15.75 15.81 31.67
CA GLU A 344 16.13 14.60 30.95
C GLU A 344 17.66 14.58 30.75
N ILE A 345 18.32 13.49 31.15
CA ILE A 345 19.76 13.30 30.97
C ILE A 345 20.00 12.10 30.06
N GLN A 346 20.88 12.28 29.10
CA GLN A 346 21.31 11.26 28.15
C GLN A 346 22.81 11.08 28.23
N ILE A 347 23.25 9.90 28.65
CA ILE A 347 24.66 9.57 28.84
C ILE A 347 25.08 8.57 27.76
N ARG A 348 26.20 8.81 27.09
CA ARG A 348 26.71 7.93 26.03
C ARG A 348 28.20 8.19 25.75
N THR A 349 28.86 7.27 25.06
CA THR A 349 30.25 7.46 24.63
C THR A 349 30.35 8.36 23.40
N THR A 350 31.57 8.78 23.06
CA THR A 350 31.85 9.51 21.81
C THR A 350 31.43 8.70 20.57
N ASP A 351 31.71 7.40 20.54
CA ASP A 351 31.33 6.52 19.43
C ASP A 351 29.82 6.34 19.33
N MET A 352 29.14 6.12 20.48
CA MET A 352 27.68 6.08 20.55
C MET A 352 27.06 7.41 20.12
N ASN A 353 27.72 8.55 20.37
CA ASN A 353 27.25 9.85 19.90
C ASN A 353 27.35 9.96 18.37
N ARG A 354 28.48 9.57 17.77
CA ARG A 354 28.65 9.55 16.31
C ARG A 354 27.63 8.62 15.64
N LEU A 355 27.45 7.41 16.16
CA LEU A 355 26.46 6.45 15.66
C LEU A 355 25.04 7.00 15.77
N ALA A 356 24.71 7.69 16.87
CA ALA A 356 23.38 8.26 17.06
C ALA A 356 23.11 9.51 16.21
N GLU A 357 24.13 10.24 15.74
CA GLU A 357 23.96 11.43 14.88
C GLU A 357 23.98 11.06 13.39
N SER A 358 24.93 10.21 12.99
CA SER A 358 25.21 9.87 11.60
C SER A 358 24.78 8.46 11.20
N GLY A 359 24.22 7.66 12.12
CA GLY A 359 23.58 6.38 11.82
C GLY A 359 24.44 5.40 11.03
N VAL A 360 23.82 4.72 10.06
CA VAL A 360 24.49 3.81 9.11
C VAL A 360 25.61 4.52 8.31
N ALA A 361 25.54 5.83 8.12
CA ALA A 361 26.57 6.56 7.38
C ALA A 361 27.91 6.64 8.15
N SER A 362 27.87 6.64 9.49
CA SER A 362 29.08 6.63 10.31
C SER A 362 29.98 5.40 10.10
N HIS A 363 29.42 4.29 9.59
CA HIS A 363 30.16 3.05 9.32
C HIS A 363 31.09 3.15 8.10
N TRP A 364 30.83 4.06 7.16
CA TRP A 364 31.67 4.22 5.95
C TRP A 364 32.94 5.03 6.21
N MET A 365 33.02 5.74 7.34
CA MET A 365 34.23 6.46 7.77
C MET A 365 35.39 5.53 8.13
N TYR A 366 35.16 4.25 8.44
CA TYR A 366 36.20 3.32 8.87
C TYR A 366 36.18 2.04 8.03
N LYS A 367 36.97 2.04 6.95
CA LYS A 367 37.47 0.80 6.32
C LYS A 367 38.45 0.12 7.28
N SER A 368 37.96 -0.51 8.33
CA SER A 368 38.72 -1.52 9.07
C SER A 368 37.83 -2.71 9.39
N ALA A 369 38.39 -3.89 9.16
CA ALA A 369 37.75 -5.20 9.16
C ALA A 369 37.31 -5.67 10.56
N ASP A 370 36.48 -4.91 11.27
CA ASP A 370 35.93 -5.31 12.57
C ASP A 370 34.50 -5.83 12.49
N THR A 371 34.31 -7.03 13.05
CA THR A 371 33.14 -7.91 12.93
C THR A 371 31.87 -7.38 13.62
N ALA A 372 31.99 -6.52 14.64
CA ALA A 372 30.85 -5.97 15.37
C ALA A 372 30.06 -4.91 14.58
N LEU A 373 30.68 -4.27 13.59
CA LEU A 373 30.13 -3.13 12.84
C LEU A 373 29.25 -3.56 11.63
N ASN A 374 29.28 -4.84 11.26
CA ASN A 374 28.43 -5.45 10.22
C ASN A 374 26.98 -5.72 10.67
N GLU A 375 26.68 -5.68 11.96
CA GLU A 375 25.37 -6.05 12.48
C GLU A 375 24.26 -5.05 12.10
N VAL A 376 24.53 -3.74 12.11
CA VAL A 376 23.51 -2.71 11.79
C VAL A 376 23.11 -2.79 10.33
N GLN A 377 24.07 -2.95 9.42
CA GLN A 377 23.81 -3.19 8.00
C GLN A 377 23.05 -4.50 7.79
N THR A 378 23.46 -5.58 8.46
CA THR A 378 22.77 -6.89 8.37
C THR A 378 21.34 -6.82 8.89
N ARG A 379 21.09 -6.11 10.01
CA ARG A 379 19.74 -5.91 10.56
C ARG A 379 18.87 -5.05 9.63
N THR A 380 19.45 -4.00 9.04
CA THR A 380 18.75 -3.12 8.10
C THR A 380 18.38 -3.88 6.82
N HIS A 381 19.33 -4.64 6.26
CA HIS A 381 19.10 -5.50 5.11
C HIS A 381 18.07 -6.59 5.42
N ARG A 382 18.15 -7.25 6.59
CA ARG A 382 17.16 -8.25 7.02
C ARG A 382 15.77 -7.65 7.19
N TRP A 383 15.66 -6.42 7.69
CA TRP A 383 14.40 -5.69 7.76
C TRP A 383 13.83 -5.42 6.36
N LEU A 384 14.64 -4.91 5.44
CA LEU A 384 14.21 -4.68 4.05
C LEU A 384 13.80 -5.97 3.35
N GLN A 385 14.54 -7.06 3.54
CA GLN A 385 14.19 -8.38 3.02
C GLN A 385 12.86 -8.89 3.60
N SER A 386 12.62 -8.71 4.91
CA SER A 386 11.34 -9.13 5.50
C SER A 386 10.12 -8.38 4.93
N LEU A 387 10.30 -7.14 4.46
CA LEU A 387 9.26 -6.40 3.75
C LEU A 387 9.01 -6.95 2.33
N LEU A 388 10.05 -7.45 1.66
CA LEU A 388 9.93 -8.13 0.36
C LEU A 388 9.29 -9.51 0.48
N ASP A 389 9.57 -10.27 1.54
CA ASP A 389 8.97 -11.58 1.77
C ASP A 389 7.44 -11.47 1.96
N ILE A 390 6.97 -10.42 2.65
CA ILE A 390 5.53 -10.11 2.80
C ILE A 390 4.88 -9.85 1.43
N GLN A 391 5.63 -9.31 0.48
CA GLN A 391 5.15 -8.99 -0.86
C GLN A 391 5.04 -10.25 -1.76
N ALA A 392 5.94 -11.22 -1.60
CA ALA A 392 5.88 -12.47 -2.38
C ALA A 392 4.56 -13.23 -2.15
N ASP A 393 3.97 -13.08 -0.95
CA ASP A 393 2.72 -13.73 -0.56
C ASP A 393 1.44 -12.94 -0.94
N HIS A 394 1.53 -11.64 -1.24
CA HIS A 394 0.37 -10.76 -1.51
C HIS A 394 0.54 -9.95 -2.79
N GLY A 395 -0.24 -10.29 -3.82
CA GLY A 395 -0.35 -9.48 -5.03
C GLY A 395 -0.92 -8.07 -4.77
N ASP A 396 -0.60 -7.15 -5.68
CA ASP A 396 -0.96 -5.72 -5.83
C ASP A 396 -2.20 -5.20 -5.07
N SER A 397 -2.13 -5.11 -3.75
CA SER A 397 -3.22 -4.51 -2.94
C SER A 397 -2.79 -3.22 -2.25
N PRO A 398 -3.62 -2.15 -2.26
CA PRO A 398 -3.39 -0.93 -1.47
C PRO A 398 -3.29 -1.20 0.05
N GLU A 399 -3.73 -2.37 0.53
CA GLU A 399 -3.51 -2.84 1.91
C GLU A 399 -2.01 -2.96 2.27
N PHE A 400 -1.14 -3.17 1.28
CA PHE A 400 0.31 -3.27 1.47
C PHE A 400 0.92 -1.99 2.09
N LEU A 401 0.48 -0.81 1.63
CA LEU A 401 0.98 0.46 2.16
C LEU A 401 0.59 0.67 3.62
N GLU A 402 -0.64 0.32 4.01
CA GLU A 402 -1.08 0.42 5.40
C GLU A 402 -0.27 -0.51 6.31
N HIS A 403 0.01 -1.73 5.86
CA HIS A 403 0.84 -2.68 6.59
C HIS A 403 2.27 -2.18 6.80
N ILE A 404 2.90 -1.59 5.79
CA ILE A 404 4.26 -1.05 5.91
C ILE A 404 4.27 0.21 6.78
N LYS A 405 3.25 1.06 6.71
CA LYS A 405 3.14 2.20 7.65
C LYS A 405 3.14 1.70 9.09
N VAL A 406 2.41 0.65 9.43
CA VAL A 406 2.43 0.08 10.80
C VAL A 406 3.83 -0.43 11.18
N ASP A 407 4.54 -1.11 10.28
CA ASP A 407 5.88 -1.65 10.55
C ASP A 407 6.99 -0.58 10.53
N LEU A 408 6.78 0.57 9.88
CA LEU A 408 7.68 1.73 9.89
C LEU A 408 7.59 2.56 11.18
N PHE A 409 6.45 2.49 11.88
CA PHE A 409 6.14 3.31 13.05
C PHE A 409 5.89 2.55 14.38
N PRO A 410 6.75 1.64 14.88
CA PRO A 410 6.57 1.17 16.25
C PRO A 410 7.45 1.94 17.25
N ASP A 411 6.81 2.50 18.27
CA ASP A 411 7.36 2.33 19.62
C ASP A 411 7.57 0.81 19.81
N GLU A 412 8.77 0.35 20.16
CA GLU A 412 9.03 -1.09 20.32
C GLU A 412 8.75 -1.53 21.76
N VAL A 413 8.25 -2.75 21.88
CA VAL A 413 8.14 -3.51 23.13
C VAL A 413 9.17 -4.65 23.09
N TYR A 414 10.00 -4.72 24.13
CA TYR A 414 11.01 -5.76 24.32
C TYR A 414 10.49 -6.82 25.28
N VAL A 415 10.41 -8.05 24.79
CA VAL A 415 9.95 -9.23 25.55
C VAL A 415 11.04 -10.28 25.62
N PHE A 416 11.04 -11.05 26.71
CA PHE A 416 11.99 -12.14 26.95
C PHE A 416 11.39 -13.47 26.52
N THR A 417 12.15 -14.24 25.75
CA THR A 417 11.86 -15.66 25.50
C THR A 417 12.19 -16.51 26.75
N PRO A 418 11.71 -17.76 26.83
CA PRO A 418 12.05 -18.70 27.91
C PRO A 418 13.56 -18.92 28.07
N LYS A 419 14.31 -18.80 26.96
CA LYS A 419 15.77 -18.96 26.92
C LYS A 419 16.53 -17.67 27.26
N GLY A 420 15.84 -16.61 27.68
CA GLY A 420 16.45 -15.31 28.02
C GLY A 420 16.82 -14.43 26.82
N LYS A 421 16.58 -14.88 25.58
CA LYS A 421 16.76 -14.03 24.38
C LYS A 421 15.71 -12.93 24.36
N ILE A 422 16.12 -11.69 24.08
CA ILE A 422 15.24 -10.54 23.93
C ILE A 422 14.72 -10.49 22.49
N MET A 423 13.41 -10.26 22.34
CA MET A 423 12.78 -10.02 21.05
C MET A 423 12.07 -8.67 21.07
N ALA A 424 12.23 -7.90 20.00
CA ALA A 424 11.57 -6.63 19.79
C ALA A 424 10.30 -6.84 18.95
N LEU A 425 9.19 -6.29 19.43
CA LEU A 425 7.88 -6.32 18.75
C LEU A 425 7.28 -4.90 18.70
N PRO A 426 6.34 -4.63 17.79
CA PRO A 426 5.61 -3.37 17.79
C PRO A 426 4.81 -3.15 19.09
N ARG A 427 4.68 -1.89 19.53
CA ARG A 427 3.84 -1.55 20.69
C ARG A 427 2.39 -1.91 20.42
N GLY A 428 1.78 -2.55 21.41
CA GLY A 428 0.43 -3.11 21.29
C GLY A 428 0.41 -4.52 20.68
N ALA A 429 1.56 -5.07 20.27
CA ALA A 429 1.66 -6.46 19.85
C ALA A 429 1.13 -7.40 20.95
N THR A 430 0.44 -8.44 20.50
CA THR A 430 -0.16 -9.45 21.35
C THR A 430 0.72 -10.69 21.46
N ALA A 431 0.35 -11.63 22.34
CA ALA A 431 1.02 -12.92 22.43
C ALA A 431 1.02 -13.71 21.11
N VAL A 432 -0.03 -13.56 20.29
CA VAL A 432 -0.10 -14.19 18.96
C VAL A 432 0.93 -13.57 18.00
N ASP A 433 1.10 -12.25 18.03
CA ASP A 433 2.15 -11.57 17.26
C ASP A 433 3.55 -12.09 17.65
N PHE A 434 3.80 -12.29 18.94
CA PHE A 434 5.04 -12.90 19.43
C PHE A 434 5.23 -14.34 18.91
N ALA A 435 4.17 -15.16 18.91
CA ALA A 435 4.23 -16.53 18.41
C ALA A 435 4.67 -16.58 16.93
N PHE A 436 4.07 -15.74 16.07
CA PHE A 436 4.45 -15.64 14.65
C PHE A 436 5.83 -14.98 14.42
N ALA A 437 6.27 -14.12 15.35
CA ALA A 437 7.61 -13.55 15.32
C ALA A 437 8.68 -14.60 15.65
N VAL A 438 8.40 -15.52 16.57
CA VAL A 438 9.29 -16.65 16.89
C VAL A 438 9.39 -17.60 15.71
N HIS A 439 8.24 -18.12 15.22
CA HIS A 439 8.19 -18.98 14.05
C HIS A 439 6.75 -19.07 13.52
N THR A 440 6.57 -19.21 12.21
CA THR A 440 5.23 -19.33 11.61
C THR A 440 4.48 -20.55 12.14
N ASP A 441 5.15 -21.68 12.33
CA ASP A 441 4.53 -22.89 12.88
C ASP A 441 4.15 -22.75 14.36
N VAL A 442 4.93 -21.99 15.14
CA VAL A 442 4.59 -21.70 16.55
C VAL A 442 3.35 -20.81 16.61
N GLY A 443 3.24 -19.83 15.70
CA GLY A 443 2.04 -19.01 15.54
C GLY A 443 0.80 -19.82 15.12
N ARG A 444 0.95 -20.74 14.15
CA ARG A 444 -0.14 -21.58 13.65
C ARG A 444 -0.70 -22.51 14.72
N HIS A 445 0.19 -23.14 15.49
CA HIS A 445 -0.18 -24.13 16.50
C HIS A 445 -0.36 -23.53 17.90
N CYS A 446 -0.47 -22.20 18.02
CA CYS A 446 -0.58 -21.50 19.30
C CYS A 446 -1.95 -21.76 19.96
N VAL A 447 -1.94 -22.25 21.21
CA VAL A 447 -3.16 -22.51 22.00
C VAL A 447 -3.27 -21.54 23.17
N ALA A 448 -2.18 -21.35 23.90
CA ALA A 448 -2.15 -20.55 25.11
C ALA A 448 -0.80 -19.86 25.27
N VAL A 449 -0.77 -18.83 26.11
CA VAL A 449 0.44 -18.09 26.45
C VAL A 449 0.59 -18.03 27.96
N LYS A 450 1.83 -18.18 28.44
CA LYS A 450 2.22 -17.77 29.78
C LYS A 450 3.03 -16.48 29.69
N ILE A 451 2.61 -15.47 30.43
CA ILE A 451 3.33 -14.20 30.56
C ILE A 451 3.74 -14.06 32.02
N ASN A 452 5.04 -13.91 32.29
CA ASN A 452 5.60 -13.85 33.65
C ASN A 452 5.17 -15.05 34.51
N TYR A 453 5.19 -16.25 33.90
CA TYR A 453 4.80 -17.54 34.50
C TYR A 453 3.30 -17.73 34.78
N GLU A 454 2.45 -16.75 34.46
CA GLU A 454 0.99 -16.85 34.60
C GLU A 454 0.29 -17.06 33.26
N LEU A 455 -0.75 -17.90 33.23
CA LEU A 455 -1.56 -18.11 32.02
C LEU A 455 -2.39 -16.87 31.72
N MET A 456 -2.20 -16.33 30.51
CA MET A 456 -2.88 -15.11 30.06
C MET A 456 -3.67 -15.37 28.76
N PRO A 457 -4.73 -14.60 28.48
CA PRO A 457 -5.41 -14.66 27.20
C PRO A 457 -4.48 -14.31 26.03
N LEU A 458 -4.65 -14.96 24.87
CA LEU A 458 -3.87 -14.69 23.65
C LEU A 458 -3.96 -13.23 23.15
N ARG A 459 -5.07 -12.54 23.46
CA ARG A 459 -5.29 -11.11 23.14
C ARG A 459 -4.49 -10.14 24.01
N THR A 460 -3.79 -10.63 25.04
CA THR A 460 -3.07 -9.78 25.98
C THR A 460 -1.95 -9.04 25.26
N GLN A 461 -1.94 -7.72 25.40
CA GLN A 461 -0.88 -6.87 24.85
C GLN A 461 0.38 -7.00 25.70
N LEU A 462 1.50 -7.21 25.03
CA LEU A 462 2.81 -7.39 25.65
C LEU A 462 3.37 -6.06 26.13
N ARG A 463 4.09 -6.11 27.25
CA ARG A 463 4.77 -4.97 27.87
C ARG A 463 6.28 -5.19 27.93
N ASN A 464 7.01 -4.09 28.08
CA ASN A 464 8.45 -4.13 28.22
C ASN A 464 8.84 -4.94 29.45
N GLY A 465 9.67 -5.96 29.24
CA GLY A 465 10.17 -6.82 30.30
C GLY A 465 9.36 -8.09 30.54
N ASP A 466 8.25 -8.30 29.81
CA ASP A 466 7.46 -9.51 29.96
C ASP A 466 8.22 -10.75 29.50
N HIS A 467 8.14 -11.82 30.30
CA HIS A 467 8.64 -13.14 29.96
C HIS A 467 7.54 -13.96 29.30
N VAL A 468 7.67 -14.27 28.02
CA VAL A 468 6.59 -14.87 27.21
C VAL A 468 6.94 -16.29 26.80
N GLU A 469 6.12 -17.25 27.20
CA GLU A 469 6.19 -18.66 26.80
C GLU A 469 4.91 -19.04 26.04
N ILE A 470 5.06 -19.51 24.80
CA ILE A 470 3.94 -19.95 23.96
C ILE A 470 3.77 -21.46 24.10
N LEU A 471 2.54 -21.88 24.37
CA LEU A 471 2.15 -23.28 24.42
C LEU A 471 1.51 -23.67 23.09
N THR A 472 2.07 -24.68 22.43
CA THR A 472 1.63 -25.17 21.12
C THR A 472 1.00 -26.56 21.20
N ALA A 473 0.08 -26.85 20.29
CA ALA A 473 -0.49 -28.20 20.12
C ALA A 473 -0.63 -28.56 18.63
N ALA A 474 -0.37 -29.82 18.27
CA ALA A 474 -0.36 -30.27 16.87
C ALA A 474 -1.71 -30.08 16.14
N ASN A 475 -2.83 -30.13 16.86
CA ASN A 475 -4.18 -29.96 16.29
C ASN A 475 -4.69 -28.52 16.40
N ALA A 476 -3.86 -27.58 16.86
CA ALA A 476 -4.27 -26.19 17.01
C ALA A 476 -4.18 -25.46 15.68
N SER A 477 -5.19 -24.64 15.41
CA SER A 477 -5.29 -23.84 14.19
C SER A 477 -5.69 -22.40 14.49
N PRO A 478 -5.29 -21.43 13.63
CA PRO A 478 -5.70 -20.04 13.77
C PRO A 478 -7.21 -19.84 13.70
N ASN A 479 -7.73 -19.02 14.60
CA ASN A 479 -9.15 -18.63 14.63
C ASN A 479 -9.35 -17.28 13.91
N ALA A 480 -10.47 -17.12 13.19
CA ALA A 480 -10.89 -15.85 12.60
C ALA A 480 -10.92 -14.67 13.58
N ALA A 481 -11.23 -14.93 14.86
CA ALA A 481 -11.24 -13.90 15.91
C ALA A 481 -9.87 -13.24 16.13
N TRP A 482 -8.77 -13.89 15.74
CA TRP A 482 -7.42 -13.33 15.89
C TRP A 482 -7.20 -12.08 15.03
N LEU A 483 -7.88 -11.95 13.88
CA LEU A 483 -7.79 -10.78 13.01
C LEU A 483 -8.23 -9.47 13.69
N ASN A 484 -8.99 -9.56 14.79
CA ASN A 484 -9.46 -8.40 15.55
C ASN A 484 -8.41 -7.80 16.47
N PHE A 485 -7.40 -8.56 16.90
CA PHE A 485 -6.42 -8.12 17.90
C PHE A 485 -4.96 -8.31 17.49
N VAL A 486 -4.68 -9.08 16.43
CA VAL A 486 -3.33 -9.21 15.87
C VAL A 486 -2.93 -7.91 15.18
N VAL A 487 -1.76 -7.39 15.56
CA VAL A 487 -1.27 -6.07 15.13
C VAL A 487 -0.28 -6.18 13.98
N THR A 488 0.61 -7.17 14.00
CA THR A 488 1.71 -7.27 13.04
C THR A 488 1.23 -7.70 11.65
N GLY A 489 1.81 -7.10 10.60
CA GLY A 489 1.48 -7.45 9.21
C GLY A 489 1.72 -8.94 8.92
N LYS A 490 2.84 -9.48 9.41
CA LYS A 490 3.20 -10.91 9.29
C LYS A 490 2.13 -11.84 9.86
N ALA A 491 1.69 -11.62 11.09
CA ALA A 491 0.70 -12.48 11.73
C ALA A 491 -0.68 -12.35 11.06
N ARG A 492 -1.13 -11.13 10.73
CA ARG A 492 -2.40 -10.92 10.01
C ARG A 492 -2.42 -11.63 8.65
N SER A 493 -1.33 -11.50 7.89
CA SER A 493 -1.12 -12.17 6.62
C SER A 493 -1.29 -13.68 6.74
N HIS A 494 -0.54 -14.32 7.64
CA HIS A 494 -0.58 -15.78 7.80
C HIS A 494 -1.95 -16.29 8.28
N VAL A 495 -2.59 -15.59 9.22
CA VAL A 495 -3.95 -15.95 9.71
C VAL A 495 -4.96 -15.86 8.57
N ARG A 496 -4.92 -14.79 7.77
CA ARG A 496 -5.85 -14.60 6.65
C ARG A 496 -5.65 -15.65 5.55
N ASN A 497 -4.40 -15.94 5.20
CA ASN A 497 -4.06 -16.95 4.19
C ASN A 497 -4.57 -18.34 4.63
N TYR A 498 -4.35 -18.70 5.90
CA TYR A 498 -4.88 -19.94 6.46
C TYR A 498 -6.41 -20.04 6.34
N LEU A 499 -7.14 -19.02 6.80
CA LEU A 499 -8.61 -19.00 6.74
C LEU A 499 -9.15 -19.05 5.31
N ARG A 500 -8.45 -18.43 4.35
CA ARG A 500 -8.82 -18.48 2.93
C ARG A 500 -8.67 -19.89 2.38
N ASN A 501 -7.56 -20.54 2.65
CA ASN A 501 -7.27 -21.88 2.14
C ASN A 501 -8.16 -22.94 2.80
N THR A 502 -8.41 -22.86 4.10
CA THR A 502 -9.33 -23.77 4.81
C THR A 502 -10.75 -23.68 4.25
N ARG A 503 -11.27 -22.46 4.01
CA ARG A 503 -12.61 -22.30 3.40
C ARG A 503 -12.67 -22.86 1.98
N LEU A 504 -11.60 -22.72 1.20
CA LEU A 504 -11.51 -23.31 -0.13
C LEU A 504 -11.48 -24.83 -0.09
N GLU A 505 -10.74 -25.43 0.86
CA GLU A 505 -10.71 -26.88 1.09
C GLU A 505 -12.06 -27.44 1.53
N GLU A 506 -12.72 -26.80 2.50
CA GLU A 506 -14.05 -27.19 2.97
C GLU A 506 -15.10 -27.10 1.85
N ALA A 507 -15.09 -26.00 1.11
CA ALA A 507 -15.98 -25.81 -0.04
C ALA A 507 -15.69 -26.85 -1.14
N ALA A 508 -14.42 -27.16 -1.42
CA ALA A 508 -14.05 -28.17 -2.40
C ALA A 508 -14.49 -29.58 -1.96
N ALA A 509 -14.34 -29.94 -0.68
CA ALA A 509 -14.78 -31.22 -0.16
C ALA A 509 -16.32 -31.38 -0.24
N LEU A 510 -17.07 -30.31 0.05
CA LEU A 510 -18.52 -30.30 -0.16
C LEU A 510 -18.88 -30.44 -1.64
N GLY A 511 -18.21 -29.67 -2.51
CA GLY A 511 -18.41 -29.73 -3.96
C GLY A 511 -18.10 -31.09 -4.56
N GLU A 512 -17.07 -31.79 -4.06
CA GLU A 512 -16.73 -33.15 -4.48
C GLU A 512 -17.84 -34.14 -4.13
N ARG A 513 -18.41 -34.06 -2.92
CA ARG A 513 -19.57 -34.90 -2.54
C ARG A 513 -20.77 -34.63 -3.43
N LEU A 514 -21.10 -33.37 -3.68
CA LEU A 514 -22.22 -32.98 -4.53
C LEU A 514 -22.03 -33.44 -5.98
N LEU A 515 -20.82 -33.31 -6.51
CA LEU A 515 -20.50 -33.78 -7.86
C LEU A 515 -20.56 -35.30 -7.96
N ASN A 516 -20.02 -36.03 -6.98
CA ASN A 516 -20.07 -37.49 -6.97
C ASN A 516 -21.51 -38.01 -6.92
N ASN A 517 -22.38 -37.37 -6.13
CA ASN A 517 -23.81 -37.70 -6.11
C ASN A 517 -24.47 -37.45 -7.48
N ALA A 518 -24.14 -36.34 -8.14
CA ALA A 518 -24.65 -36.03 -9.47
C ALA A 518 -24.15 -37.01 -10.54
N LEU A 519 -22.87 -37.39 -10.49
CA LEU A 519 -22.28 -38.42 -11.36
C LEU A 519 -22.96 -39.78 -11.15
N ALA A 520 -23.18 -40.19 -9.90
CA ALA A 520 -23.86 -41.45 -9.60
C ALA A 520 -25.32 -41.47 -10.10
N THR A 521 -25.98 -40.31 -10.15
CA THR A 521 -27.35 -40.18 -10.67
C THR A 521 -27.38 -40.30 -12.20
N LEU A 522 -26.39 -39.74 -12.90
CA LEU A 522 -26.31 -39.72 -14.37
C LEU A 522 -25.67 -40.98 -14.97
N ASN A 523 -24.74 -41.61 -14.25
CA ASN A 523 -24.06 -42.82 -14.68
C ASN A 523 -23.83 -43.77 -13.48
N PRO A 524 -24.73 -44.74 -13.26
CA PRO A 524 -24.62 -45.73 -12.18
C PRO A 524 -23.42 -46.67 -12.31
N GLU A 525 -22.87 -46.83 -13.51
CA GLU A 525 -21.63 -47.57 -13.77
C GLU A 525 -20.43 -46.64 -13.54
N ALA A 526 -20.07 -46.47 -12.26
CA ALA A 526 -19.05 -45.54 -11.81
C ALA A 526 -17.66 -45.78 -12.45
N VAL A 527 -17.38 -45.08 -13.55
CA VAL A 527 -16.01 -44.89 -14.07
C VAL A 527 -15.51 -43.55 -13.58
N VAL A 528 -14.46 -43.55 -12.77
CA VAL A 528 -13.77 -42.33 -12.34
C VAL A 528 -13.19 -41.63 -13.58
N PRO A 529 -13.55 -40.37 -13.87
CA PRO A 529 -13.04 -39.67 -15.04
C PRO A 529 -11.52 -39.53 -14.98
N ASP A 530 -10.86 -39.86 -16.08
CA ASP A 530 -9.40 -39.83 -16.22
C ASP A 530 -8.81 -38.40 -16.07
N PHE A 531 -7.55 -38.28 -15.68
CA PHE A 531 -6.88 -37.01 -15.39
C PHE A 531 -6.90 -36.05 -16.59
N ALA A 532 -6.75 -36.57 -17.81
CA ALA A 532 -6.79 -35.78 -19.04
C ALA A 532 -8.17 -35.17 -19.33
N ILE A 533 -9.25 -35.73 -18.79
CA ILE A 533 -10.62 -35.20 -18.94
C ILE A 533 -10.79 -33.98 -18.04
N TRP A 534 -10.26 -34.05 -16.83
CA TRP A 534 -10.26 -32.93 -15.88
C TRP A 534 -9.47 -31.73 -16.39
N GLU A 535 -8.29 -31.92 -16.98
CA GLU A 535 -7.51 -30.82 -17.53
C GLU A 535 -8.23 -30.08 -18.66
N ARG A 536 -8.90 -30.81 -19.56
CA ARG A 536 -9.70 -30.21 -20.64
C ARG A 536 -10.84 -29.36 -20.06
N LEU A 537 -11.57 -29.91 -19.09
CA LEU A 537 -12.69 -29.20 -18.44
C LEU A 537 -12.23 -27.95 -17.67
N ILE A 538 -11.12 -28.04 -16.94
CA ILE A 538 -10.52 -26.91 -16.20
C ILE A 538 -10.14 -25.79 -17.17
N LYS A 539 -9.55 -26.13 -18.32
CA LYS A 539 -9.19 -25.18 -19.37
C LYS A 539 -10.41 -24.54 -20.03
N ASP A 540 -11.47 -25.31 -20.28
CA ASP A 540 -12.70 -24.80 -20.89
C ASP A 540 -13.41 -23.75 -20.01
N TYR A 541 -13.34 -23.96 -18.68
CA TYR A 541 -13.82 -23.03 -17.66
C TYR A 541 -12.82 -21.92 -17.29
N GLY A 542 -11.60 -21.92 -17.83
CA GLY A 542 -10.58 -20.92 -17.51
C GLY A 542 -10.08 -20.94 -16.06
N LEU A 543 -10.21 -22.08 -15.38
CA LEU A 543 -9.77 -22.25 -13.99
C LEU A 543 -8.32 -22.76 -13.92
N GLN A 544 -7.65 -22.60 -12.78
CA GLN A 544 -6.26 -23.05 -12.63
C GLN A 544 -6.15 -24.45 -12.00
N SER A 545 -7.18 -24.88 -11.25
CA SER A 545 -7.14 -26.17 -10.56
C SER A 545 -8.49 -26.85 -10.44
N ARG A 546 -8.46 -28.19 -10.28
CA ARG A 546 -9.64 -29.00 -9.93
C ARG A 546 -10.29 -28.51 -8.63
N GLN A 547 -9.48 -28.10 -7.66
CA GLN A 547 -9.95 -27.65 -6.35
C GLN A 547 -10.79 -26.37 -6.45
N GLU A 548 -10.44 -25.43 -7.33
CA GLU A 548 -11.25 -24.24 -7.60
C GLU A 548 -12.61 -24.58 -8.20
N LEU A 549 -12.65 -25.54 -9.13
CA LEU A 549 -13.89 -25.99 -9.75
C LEU A 549 -14.82 -26.61 -8.70
N LEU A 550 -14.28 -27.51 -7.85
CA LEU A 550 -15.01 -28.14 -6.76
C LEU A 550 -15.48 -27.11 -5.72
N ALA A 551 -14.63 -26.16 -5.34
CA ALA A 551 -15.02 -25.07 -4.44
C ALA A 551 -16.15 -24.21 -5.04
N GLY A 552 -16.12 -23.97 -6.35
CA GLY A 552 -17.19 -23.28 -7.07
C GLY A 552 -18.54 -24.03 -7.01
N ILE A 553 -18.51 -25.37 -7.03
CA ILE A 553 -19.70 -26.21 -6.84
C ILE A 553 -20.18 -26.13 -5.39
N GLY A 554 -19.27 -26.28 -4.40
CA GLY A 554 -19.63 -26.22 -2.98
C GLY A 554 -20.20 -24.87 -2.54
N LEU A 555 -19.81 -23.78 -3.21
CA LEU A 555 -20.33 -22.43 -3.00
C LEU A 555 -21.61 -22.13 -3.82
N GLY A 556 -22.11 -23.09 -4.61
CA GLY A 556 -23.34 -22.93 -5.41
C GLY A 556 -23.20 -22.04 -6.65
N ARG A 557 -21.98 -21.71 -7.08
CA ARG A 557 -21.74 -20.92 -8.31
C ARG A 557 -21.92 -21.75 -9.58
N LYS A 558 -21.78 -23.07 -9.47
CA LYS A 558 -21.94 -24.02 -10.58
C LYS A 558 -22.83 -25.16 -10.15
N LEU A 559 -23.74 -25.60 -11.02
CA LEU A 559 -24.56 -26.77 -10.76
C LEU A 559 -23.73 -28.05 -10.84
N PRO A 560 -23.78 -28.92 -9.82
CA PRO A 560 -23.11 -30.22 -9.86
C PRO A 560 -23.51 -31.06 -11.07
N LEU A 561 -24.80 -31.04 -11.43
CA LEU A 561 -25.37 -31.85 -12.51
C LEU A 561 -24.88 -31.43 -13.90
N VAL A 562 -24.71 -30.12 -14.12
CA VAL A 562 -24.17 -29.58 -15.38
C VAL A 562 -22.70 -29.97 -15.54
N VAL A 563 -21.92 -29.86 -14.47
CA VAL A 563 -20.51 -30.25 -14.48
C VAL A 563 -20.36 -31.77 -14.67
N ALA A 564 -21.22 -32.56 -14.03
CA ALA A 564 -21.25 -34.02 -14.20
C ALA A 564 -21.59 -34.44 -15.64
N HIS A 565 -22.57 -33.78 -16.27
CA HIS A 565 -22.93 -34.03 -17.66
C HIS A 565 -21.78 -33.71 -18.62
N GLN A 566 -21.11 -32.57 -18.44
CA GLN A 566 -19.93 -32.22 -19.25
C GLN A 566 -18.76 -33.21 -19.06
N LEU A 567 -18.53 -33.67 -17.83
CA LEU A 567 -17.52 -34.71 -17.57
C LEU A 567 -17.83 -36.00 -18.33
N LEU A 568 -19.10 -36.45 -18.30
CA LEU A 568 -19.54 -37.65 -19.00
C LEU A 568 -19.54 -37.47 -20.53
N HIS A 569 -19.86 -36.28 -21.05
CA HIS A 569 -19.80 -35.99 -22.48
C HIS A 569 -18.39 -36.09 -23.03
N VAL A 570 -17.42 -35.45 -22.37
CA VAL A 570 -15.99 -35.52 -22.75
C VAL A 570 -15.45 -36.94 -22.64
N GLN A 571 -16.01 -37.76 -21.75
CA GLN A 571 -15.70 -39.19 -21.64
C GLN A 571 -16.32 -40.02 -22.77
N GLY A 572 -17.57 -39.75 -23.14
CA GLY A 572 -18.29 -40.35 -24.27
C GLY A 572 -17.62 -40.08 -25.62
N GLU A 573 -17.14 -38.85 -25.85
CA GLU A 573 -16.36 -38.48 -27.04
C GLU A 573 -15.11 -39.36 -27.25
N LYS A 574 -14.48 -39.80 -26.15
CA LYS A 574 -13.29 -40.66 -26.20
C LYS A 574 -13.63 -42.14 -26.34
N THR A 575 -14.79 -42.58 -25.86
CA THR A 575 -15.19 -44.00 -25.80
C THR A 575 -16.10 -44.43 -26.94
N GLY A 576 -16.73 -43.48 -27.65
CA GLY A 576 -17.57 -43.74 -28.82
C GLY A 576 -19.01 -44.14 -28.50
N GLU A 577 -19.42 -44.08 -27.22
CA GLU A 577 -20.78 -44.37 -26.80
C GLU A 577 -21.66 -43.10 -26.83
N PRO A 578 -22.91 -43.17 -27.33
CA PRO A 578 -23.81 -42.03 -27.32
C PRO A 578 -24.22 -41.70 -25.88
N ALA A 579 -23.69 -40.59 -25.36
CA ALA A 579 -24.21 -39.99 -24.15
C ALA A 579 -25.58 -39.36 -24.44
N HIS A 580 -26.48 -39.38 -23.44
CA HIS A 580 -27.84 -38.80 -23.33
C HIS A 580 -28.98 -39.83 -23.49
N PRO A 581 -30.08 -39.77 -22.70
CA PRO A 581 -30.70 -38.53 -22.19
C PRO A 581 -31.38 -38.65 -20.80
N HIS A 582 -30.92 -37.89 -19.81
CA HIS A 582 -31.83 -37.48 -18.73
C HIS A 582 -32.00 -35.97 -18.84
N ALA A 583 -33.23 -35.54 -19.16
CA ALA A 583 -33.57 -34.13 -19.18
C ALA A 583 -33.42 -33.57 -17.77
N ILE A 584 -32.71 -32.46 -17.64
CA ILE A 584 -32.55 -31.79 -16.36
C ILE A 584 -33.86 -31.08 -16.04
N SER A 585 -34.54 -31.51 -14.98
CA SER A 585 -35.73 -30.83 -14.48
C SER A 585 -35.34 -29.53 -13.78
N ILE A 586 -35.93 -28.42 -14.20
CA ILE A 586 -35.64 -27.07 -13.71
C ILE A 586 -36.91 -26.45 -13.16
N ARG A 587 -36.80 -25.87 -11.96
CA ARG A 587 -37.90 -25.15 -11.29
C ARG A 587 -37.93 -23.65 -11.60
N GLY A 588 -36.80 -23.11 -12.03
CA GLY A 588 -36.60 -21.68 -12.28
C GLY A 588 -36.21 -20.87 -11.04
N THR A 589 -36.02 -21.52 -9.88
CA THR A 589 -35.66 -20.92 -8.59
C THR A 589 -34.24 -21.29 -8.12
N GLU A 590 -33.45 -21.94 -8.98
CA GLU A 590 -32.12 -22.50 -8.68
C GLU A 590 -30.99 -21.45 -8.49
N GLY A 591 -31.36 -20.18 -8.35
CA GLY A 591 -30.46 -19.09 -7.97
C GLY A 591 -29.45 -18.71 -9.07
N ILE A 592 -28.23 -18.34 -8.66
CA ILE A 592 -27.19 -17.75 -9.53
C ILE A 592 -26.72 -18.72 -10.64
N ALA A 593 -26.96 -20.02 -10.48
CA ALA A 593 -26.44 -21.04 -11.37
C ALA A 593 -27.34 -21.32 -12.59
N VAL A 594 -28.63 -20.95 -12.53
CA VAL A 594 -29.58 -21.05 -13.65
C VAL A 594 -30.24 -19.71 -13.93
N GLU A 595 -30.07 -19.20 -15.15
CA GLU A 595 -30.63 -17.93 -15.58
C GLU A 595 -31.68 -18.14 -16.69
N LEU A 596 -32.86 -17.53 -16.55
CA LEU A 596 -33.86 -17.52 -17.63
C LEU A 596 -33.52 -16.43 -18.64
N ALA A 597 -33.49 -16.77 -19.93
CA ALA A 597 -33.06 -15.83 -20.95
C ALA A 597 -34.04 -14.67 -21.17
N GLN A 598 -33.54 -13.44 -20.98
CA GLN A 598 -34.27 -12.19 -21.24
C GLN A 598 -34.65 -11.97 -22.71
N CYS A 599 -34.09 -12.74 -23.65
CA CYS A 599 -34.45 -12.60 -25.07
C CYS A 599 -35.77 -13.29 -25.41
N CYS A 600 -36.14 -14.40 -24.75
CA CYS A 600 -37.32 -15.20 -25.07
C CYS A 600 -38.28 -15.42 -23.90
N HIS A 601 -37.86 -15.05 -22.68
CA HIS A 601 -38.68 -15.09 -21.47
C HIS A 601 -39.39 -16.44 -21.32
N PRO A 602 -38.65 -17.56 -21.16
CA PRO A 602 -39.25 -18.89 -21.09
C PRO A 602 -40.14 -19.01 -19.85
N ILE A 603 -41.31 -19.61 -20.00
CA ILE A 603 -42.26 -19.85 -18.90
C ILE A 603 -42.68 -21.32 -18.83
N PRO A 604 -43.19 -21.79 -17.67
CA PRO A 604 -43.69 -23.16 -17.56
C PRO A 604 -44.72 -23.51 -18.65
N GLY A 605 -44.46 -24.62 -19.35
CA GLY A 605 -45.24 -25.11 -20.50
C GLY A 605 -44.72 -24.67 -21.88
N ASP A 606 -43.63 -23.90 -21.94
CA ASP A 606 -42.85 -23.73 -23.17
C ASP A 606 -41.86 -24.89 -23.37
N PRO A 607 -41.62 -25.33 -24.62
CA PRO A 607 -40.48 -26.19 -24.91
C PRO A 607 -39.19 -25.38 -24.71
N ILE A 608 -38.36 -25.83 -23.78
CA ILE A 608 -37.13 -25.15 -23.36
C ILE A 608 -35.88 -25.95 -23.71
N LEU A 609 -34.75 -25.25 -23.83
CA LEU A 609 -33.41 -25.79 -24.03
C LEU A 609 -32.44 -25.03 -23.13
N GLY A 610 -31.51 -25.75 -22.51
CA GLY A 610 -30.45 -25.17 -21.68
C GLY A 610 -29.19 -24.94 -22.50
N PHE A 611 -28.58 -23.78 -22.37
CA PHE A 611 -27.28 -23.44 -22.96
C PHE A 611 -26.26 -23.19 -21.86
N ILE A 612 -25.13 -23.90 -21.91
CA ILE A 612 -24.06 -23.75 -20.91
C ILE A 612 -23.18 -22.55 -21.24
N HIS A 613 -23.25 -21.51 -20.41
CA HIS A 613 -22.39 -20.34 -20.49
C HIS A 613 -21.23 -20.43 -19.49
N LYS A 614 -20.02 -20.01 -19.91
CA LYS A 614 -18.79 -20.15 -19.10
C LYS A 614 -18.89 -19.46 -17.73
N ASP A 615 -19.41 -18.22 -17.71
CA ASP A 615 -19.44 -17.39 -16.50
C ASP A 615 -20.82 -17.28 -15.83
N ARG A 616 -21.90 -17.52 -16.58
CA ARG A 616 -23.29 -17.26 -16.15
C ARG A 616 -24.07 -18.54 -15.81
N GLY A 617 -23.40 -19.69 -15.84
CA GLY A 617 -24.03 -20.98 -15.59
C GLY A 617 -24.94 -21.42 -16.73
N LEU A 618 -26.08 -22.02 -16.40
CA LEU A 618 -27.03 -22.56 -17.37
C LEU A 618 -28.06 -21.51 -17.76
N ILE A 619 -28.11 -21.13 -19.03
CA ILE A 619 -29.09 -20.16 -19.54
C ILE A 619 -30.22 -20.89 -20.25
N ILE A 620 -31.45 -20.70 -19.80
CA ILE A 620 -32.63 -21.36 -20.35
C ILE A 620 -33.26 -20.52 -21.44
N HIS A 621 -33.41 -21.10 -22.63
CA HIS A 621 -34.06 -20.50 -23.79
C HIS A 621 -35.29 -21.31 -24.20
N THR A 622 -36.23 -20.69 -24.91
CA THR A 622 -37.25 -21.45 -25.63
C THR A 622 -36.65 -22.08 -26.90
N HIS A 623 -37.11 -23.26 -27.27
CA HIS A 623 -36.63 -24.00 -28.46
C HIS A 623 -36.73 -23.18 -29.76
N ASP A 624 -37.70 -22.25 -29.84
CA ASP A 624 -37.96 -21.38 -30.98
C ASP A 624 -37.26 -20.00 -30.90
N CYS A 625 -36.36 -19.79 -29.94
CA CYS A 625 -35.71 -18.49 -29.74
C CYS A 625 -34.85 -18.08 -30.96
N PRO A 626 -35.00 -16.87 -31.53
CA PRO A 626 -34.16 -16.42 -32.65
C PRO A 626 -32.68 -16.25 -32.28
N SER A 627 -32.40 -15.81 -31.05
CA SER A 627 -31.04 -15.54 -30.57
C SER A 627 -30.18 -16.79 -30.44
N ILE A 628 -30.79 -17.97 -30.33
CA ILE A 628 -30.04 -19.24 -30.24
C ILE A 628 -29.62 -19.80 -31.61
N ARG A 629 -30.13 -19.26 -32.72
CA ARG A 629 -29.76 -19.74 -34.08
C ARG A 629 -28.27 -19.58 -34.37
N ALA A 630 -27.62 -18.55 -33.81
CA ALA A 630 -26.18 -18.32 -33.97
C ALA A 630 -25.31 -19.34 -33.20
N PHE A 631 -25.86 -19.98 -32.16
CA PHE A 631 -25.14 -20.87 -31.25
C PHE A 631 -25.41 -22.36 -31.51
N ARG A 632 -26.23 -22.70 -32.52
CA ARG A 632 -26.50 -24.10 -32.94
C ARG A 632 -25.27 -24.83 -33.50
N ALA A 633 -24.16 -24.14 -33.74
CA ALA A 633 -22.93 -24.71 -34.27
C ALA A 633 -22.12 -25.50 -33.22
N ASP A 634 -22.43 -25.35 -31.92
CA ASP A 634 -21.77 -26.07 -30.81
C ASP A 634 -22.76 -27.02 -30.11
N PRO A 635 -23.01 -28.26 -30.62
CA PRO A 635 -23.94 -29.23 -30.02
C PRO A 635 -23.63 -29.54 -28.55
N ASP A 636 -22.36 -29.54 -28.18
CA ASP A 636 -21.85 -29.97 -26.86
C ASP A 636 -22.20 -29.02 -25.70
N LYS A 637 -22.75 -27.83 -26.01
CA LYS A 637 -23.15 -26.83 -25.00
C LYS A 637 -24.66 -26.85 -24.71
N TRP A 638 -25.40 -27.74 -25.37
CA TRP A 638 -26.84 -27.85 -25.23
C TRP A 638 -27.21 -28.95 -24.25
N LEU A 639 -28.21 -28.65 -23.43
CA LEU A 639 -28.80 -29.59 -22.49
C LEU A 639 -30.31 -29.62 -22.71
N ASP A 640 -30.85 -30.83 -22.79
CA ASP A 640 -32.29 -31.03 -22.70
C ASP A 640 -32.72 -30.75 -21.26
N VAL A 641 -33.69 -29.83 -21.13
CA VAL A 641 -34.19 -29.34 -19.86
C VAL A 641 -35.71 -29.39 -19.88
N GLU A 642 -36.31 -29.71 -18.75
CA GLU A 642 -37.76 -29.82 -18.59
C GLU A 642 -38.22 -28.96 -17.42
N TRP A 643 -39.47 -28.50 -17.48
CA TRP A 643 -40.06 -27.74 -16.38
C TRP A 643 -40.56 -28.67 -15.28
N GLU A 644 -40.14 -28.40 -14.05
CA GLU A 644 -40.79 -28.94 -12.85
C GLU A 644 -41.65 -27.82 -12.25
N ALA A 645 -42.95 -27.84 -12.53
CA ALA A 645 -43.84 -26.72 -12.20
C ALA A 645 -44.10 -26.62 -10.69
N GLU A 646 -43.60 -25.56 -10.04
CA GLU A 646 -43.98 -25.18 -8.68
C GLU A 646 -45.16 -24.17 -8.69
N PRO A 647 -46.25 -24.42 -7.94
CA PRO A 647 -47.38 -23.49 -7.84
C PRO A 647 -46.98 -22.17 -7.15
N GLY A 648 -47.48 -21.04 -7.66
CA GLY A 648 -47.37 -19.73 -6.99
C GLY A 648 -46.23 -18.82 -7.44
N HIS A 649 -45.37 -19.26 -8.37
CA HIS A 649 -44.35 -18.41 -8.98
C HIS A 649 -44.86 -17.70 -10.24
N MET A 650 -44.52 -16.42 -10.38
CA MET A 650 -44.85 -15.59 -11.54
C MET A 650 -43.59 -15.32 -12.37
N PHE A 651 -43.73 -15.39 -13.70
CA PHE A 651 -42.65 -15.19 -14.66
C PHE A 651 -42.94 -13.99 -15.55
N ASP A 652 -41.93 -13.17 -15.81
CA ASP A 652 -42.03 -12.02 -16.70
C ASP A 652 -42.13 -12.46 -18.17
N VAL A 653 -43.08 -11.90 -18.90
CA VAL A 653 -43.29 -12.14 -20.34
C VAL A 653 -43.59 -10.83 -21.05
N SER A 654 -42.88 -10.58 -22.14
CA SER A 654 -43.12 -9.41 -22.98
C SER A 654 -44.15 -9.70 -24.09
N ILE A 655 -45.17 -8.84 -24.19
CA ILE A 655 -46.21 -8.87 -25.22
C ILE A 655 -46.23 -7.55 -26.00
N LYS A 656 -46.44 -7.64 -27.31
CA LYS A 656 -46.69 -6.53 -28.23
C LYS A 656 -48.18 -6.49 -28.55
N VAL A 657 -48.83 -5.36 -28.27
CA VAL A 657 -50.25 -5.12 -28.50
C VAL A 657 -50.39 -3.96 -29.47
N VAL A 658 -51.00 -4.22 -30.63
CA VAL A 658 -51.32 -3.19 -31.62
C VAL A 658 -52.77 -2.77 -31.41
N VAL A 659 -52.99 -1.49 -31.18
CA VAL A 659 -54.30 -0.93 -30.85
C VAL A 659 -54.64 0.26 -31.74
N GLY A 660 -55.93 0.54 -31.90
CA GLY A 660 -56.38 1.80 -32.50
C GLY A 660 -55.97 2.99 -31.63
N ASN A 661 -55.47 4.07 -32.25
CA ASN A 661 -55.05 5.27 -31.53
C ASN A 661 -56.28 6.09 -31.09
N GLN A 662 -56.86 5.72 -29.94
CA GLN A 662 -57.98 6.43 -29.32
C GLN A 662 -57.67 6.81 -27.88
N ARG A 663 -58.33 7.86 -27.39
CA ARG A 663 -58.18 8.31 -26.00
C ARG A 663 -58.60 7.21 -25.02
N GLY A 664 -57.73 6.93 -24.04
CA GLY A 664 -58.01 5.98 -22.96
C GLY A 664 -57.73 4.51 -23.28
N VAL A 665 -57.24 4.16 -24.48
CA VAL A 665 -56.97 2.77 -24.86
C VAL A 665 -55.92 2.10 -23.97
N LEU A 666 -54.87 2.84 -23.57
CA LEU A 666 -53.87 2.32 -22.64
C LEU A 666 -54.49 1.87 -21.31
N ALA A 667 -55.41 2.65 -20.76
CA ALA A 667 -56.10 2.33 -19.51
C ALA A 667 -56.99 1.09 -19.65
N LYS A 668 -57.71 0.96 -20.78
CA LYS A 668 -58.53 -0.23 -21.07
C LYS A 668 -57.68 -1.50 -21.16
N VAL A 669 -56.54 -1.43 -21.86
CA VAL A 669 -55.61 -2.56 -22.00
C VAL A 669 -55.00 -2.93 -20.65
N ALA A 670 -54.53 -1.94 -19.87
CA ALA A 670 -53.96 -2.19 -18.55
C ALA A 670 -54.99 -2.80 -17.57
N ALA A 671 -56.23 -2.30 -17.58
CA ALA A 671 -57.32 -2.85 -16.75
C ALA A 671 -57.61 -4.31 -17.11
N ALA A 672 -57.70 -4.64 -18.40
CA ALA A 672 -57.95 -6.01 -18.85
C ALA A 672 -56.80 -6.99 -18.51
N ILE A 673 -55.55 -6.52 -18.45
CA ILE A 673 -54.43 -7.35 -17.95
C ILE A 673 -54.62 -7.65 -16.45
N ALA A 674 -54.94 -6.62 -15.66
CA ALA A 674 -55.12 -6.74 -14.22
C ALA A 674 -56.34 -7.61 -13.84
N GLU A 675 -57.46 -7.48 -14.56
CA GLU A 675 -58.67 -8.31 -14.36
C GLU A 675 -58.41 -9.81 -14.54
N HIS A 676 -57.41 -10.16 -15.35
CA HIS A 676 -57.01 -11.55 -15.55
C HIS A 676 -55.95 -12.04 -14.55
N GLY A 677 -55.67 -11.28 -13.48
CA GLY A 677 -54.78 -11.72 -12.40
C GLY A 677 -53.30 -11.66 -12.76
N SER A 678 -52.92 -10.82 -13.73
CA SER A 678 -51.55 -10.62 -14.17
C SER A 678 -51.04 -9.23 -13.75
N ASN A 679 -49.84 -9.19 -13.16
CA ASN A 679 -49.19 -7.92 -12.82
C ASN A 679 -48.47 -7.33 -14.03
N ILE A 680 -48.40 -6.00 -14.13
CA ILE A 680 -47.69 -5.29 -15.20
C ILE A 680 -46.38 -4.77 -14.63
N GLY A 681 -45.25 -5.33 -15.08
CA GLY A 681 -43.92 -4.90 -14.66
C GLY A 681 -43.42 -3.66 -15.41
N ASN A 682 -43.65 -3.60 -16.72
CA ASN A 682 -43.22 -2.46 -17.55
C ASN A 682 -44.21 -2.20 -18.68
N VAL A 683 -44.32 -0.93 -19.08
CA VAL A 683 -45.11 -0.49 -20.23
C VAL A 683 -44.29 0.52 -21.03
N SER A 684 -44.17 0.29 -22.34
CA SER A 684 -43.65 1.28 -23.28
C SER A 684 -44.55 1.40 -24.50
N MET A 685 -44.54 2.58 -25.11
CA MET A 685 -45.36 2.93 -26.27
C MET A 685 -44.44 3.48 -27.35
N GLU A 686 -44.67 3.10 -28.61
CA GLU A 686 -43.96 3.69 -29.74
C GLU A 686 -44.34 5.18 -29.88
N GLU A 687 -43.39 6.01 -30.32
CA GLU A 687 -43.60 7.44 -30.53
C GLU A 687 -44.72 7.68 -31.54
N GLU A 688 -45.51 8.74 -31.31
CA GLU A 688 -46.68 9.06 -32.12
C GLU A 688 -46.27 9.53 -33.52
N ASP A 689 -46.58 8.74 -34.54
CA ASP A 689 -46.23 8.96 -35.96
C ASP A 689 -47.42 9.49 -36.79
N GLY A 690 -48.54 9.82 -36.13
CA GLY A 690 -49.78 10.24 -36.77
C GLY A 690 -50.59 9.09 -37.39
N SER A 691 -50.18 7.84 -37.21
CA SER A 691 -50.91 6.66 -37.64
C SER A 691 -52.22 6.47 -36.86
N PRO A 692 -53.28 5.91 -37.49
CA PRO A 692 -54.50 5.52 -36.79
C PRO A 692 -54.30 4.35 -35.81
N TYR A 693 -53.10 3.76 -35.76
CA TYR A 693 -52.73 2.67 -34.87
C TYR A 693 -51.49 3.02 -34.05
N THR A 694 -51.42 2.50 -32.84
CA THR A 694 -50.25 2.62 -31.98
C THR A 694 -49.85 1.26 -31.42
N VAL A 695 -48.58 1.12 -31.07
CA VAL A 695 -47.99 -0.11 -30.54
C VAL A 695 -47.67 0.08 -29.07
N LEU A 696 -48.20 -0.82 -28.26
CA LEU A 696 -47.91 -0.93 -26.84
C LEU A 696 -47.08 -2.19 -26.58
N PHE A 697 -46.02 -2.04 -25.80
CA PHE A 697 -45.21 -3.12 -25.27
C PHE A 697 -45.48 -3.25 -23.78
N PHE A 698 -45.90 -4.43 -23.34
CA PHE A 698 -46.08 -4.73 -21.93
C PHE A 698 -45.16 -5.86 -21.51
N THR A 699 -44.52 -5.72 -20.36
CA THR A 699 -43.95 -6.86 -19.62
C THR A 699 -44.95 -7.24 -18.55
N VAL A 700 -45.55 -8.42 -18.68
CA VAL A 700 -46.60 -8.94 -17.80
C VAL A 700 -46.11 -10.17 -17.04
N GLN A 701 -46.58 -10.35 -15.82
CA GLN A 701 -46.23 -11.47 -14.96
C GLN A 701 -47.30 -12.55 -15.03
N VAL A 702 -46.89 -13.77 -15.40
CA VAL A 702 -47.79 -14.91 -15.62
C VAL A 702 -47.23 -16.17 -14.98
N GLU A 703 -48.11 -17.02 -14.47
CA GLU A 703 -47.70 -18.27 -13.80
C GLU A 703 -47.20 -19.32 -14.81
N ASN A 704 -47.87 -19.41 -15.95
CA ASN A 704 -47.59 -20.43 -16.97
C ASN A 704 -48.19 -20.03 -18.31
N ARG A 705 -47.92 -20.84 -19.34
CA ARG A 705 -48.45 -20.64 -20.69
C ARG A 705 -49.97 -20.59 -20.76
N MET A 706 -50.68 -21.31 -19.90
CA MET A 706 -52.15 -21.30 -19.84
C MET A 706 -52.69 -19.97 -19.29
N HIS A 707 -52.05 -19.41 -18.26
CA HIS A 707 -52.37 -18.10 -17.72
C HIS A 707 -52.13 -17.00 -18.77
N LEU A 708 -50.98 -16.99 -19.43
CA LEU A 708 -50.71 -16.05 -20.53
C LEU A 708 -51.77 -16.12 -21.63
N ALA A 709 -52.19 -17.33 -22.02
CA ALA A 709 -53.22 -17.51 -23.03
C ALA A 709 -54.59 -16.97 -22.60
N ARG A 710 -54.91 -16.94 -21.29
CA ARG A 710 -56.12 -16.29 -20.76
C ARG A 710 -56.03 -14.77 -20.87
N VAL A 711 -54.91 -14.18 -20.43
CA VAL A 711 -54.65 -12.74 -20.53
C VAL A 711 -54.74 -12.26 -21.98
N MET A 712 -54.04 -12.94 -22.91
CA MET A 712 -54.06 -12.59 -24.33
C MET A 712 -55.46 -12.73 -24.95
N ARG A 713 -56.29 -13.68 -24.50
CA ARG A 713 -57.67 -13.83 -24.97
C ARG A 713 -58.56 -12.70 -24.47
N GLY A 714 -58.43 -12.30 -23.21
CA GLY A 714 -59.12 -11.13 -22.66
C GLY A 714 -58.82 -9.85 -23.42
N LEU A 715 -57.54 -9.62 -23.72
CA LEU A 715 -57.13 -8.46 -24.50
C LEU A 715 -57.67 -8.48 -25.94
N ARG A 716 -57.78 -9.65 -26.58
CA ARG A 716 -58.39 -9.76 -27.93
C ARG A 716 -59.88 -9.46 -27.95
N ALA A 717 -60.57 -9.54 -26.82
CA ALA A 717 -62.00 -9.22 -26.73
C ALA A 717 -62.25 -7.71 -26.76
N LEU A 718 -61.23 -6.88 -26.50
CA LEU A 718 -61.35 -5.43 -26.59
C LEU A 718 -61.44 -5.00 -28.07
N PRO A 719 -62.46 -4.21 -28.46
CA PRO A 719 -62.63 -3.77 -29.84
C PRO A 719 -61.48 -2.89 -30.33
N ASP A 720 -60.78 -2.22 -29.40
CA ASP A 720 -59.65 -1.35 -29.69
C ASP A 720 -58.37 -2.13 -30.04
N VAL A 721 -58.32 -3.43 -29.77
CA VAL A 721 -57.13 -4.28 -29.96
C VAL A 721 -57.19 -4.97 -31.33
N VAL A 722 -56.23 -4.65 -32.19
CA VAL A 722 -56.14 -5.19 -33.55
C VAL A 722 -55.36 -6.50 -33.56
N ARG A 723 -54.19 -6.52 -32.92
CA ARG A 723 -53.27 -7.67 -32.93
C ARG A 723 -52.48 -7.78 -31.63
N ILE A 724 -52.18 -9.00 -31.22
CA ILE A 724 -51.38 -9.29 -30.02
C ILE A 724 -50.39 -10.40 -30.32
N PHE A 725 -49.13 -10.18 -29.96
CA PHE A 725 -48.03 -11.14 -30.10
C PHE A 725 -47.25 -11.26 -28.79
N ARG A 726 -46.83 -12.47 -28.44
CA ARG A 726 -45.76 -12.66 -27.47
C ARG A 726 -44.43 -12.39 -28.16
N ILE A 727 -43.57 -11.59 -27.54
CA ILE A 727 -42.27 -11.23 -28.10
C ILE A 727 -41.27 -12.32 -27.74
N LYS A 728 -40.66 -12.93 -28.75
CA LYS A 728 -39.55 -13.88 -28.62
C LYS A 728 -38.41 -13.41 -29.52
N GLY A 729 -37.36 -12.90 -28.93
CA GLY A 729 -36.20 -12.31 -29.60
C GLY A 729 -36.20 -10.78 -29.59
N LYS A 730 -35.01 -10.20 -29.41
CA LYS A 730 -34.78 -8.77 -29.60
C LYS A 730 -34.76 -8.49 -31.11
N LYS A 731 -35.81 -7.89 -31.66
CA LYS A 731 -35.71 -7.16 -32.92
C LYS A 731 -35.53 -5.68 -32.58
N ASP A 732 -34.42 -5.15 -33.10
CA ASP A 732 -34.05 -3.73 -33.17
C ASP A 732 -33.46 -3.10 -31.90
N GLY A 733 -32.12 -3.11 -31.83
CA GLY A 733 -31.28 -1.90 -31.81
C GLY A 733 -31.43 -0.81 -30.74
N ARG A 734 -32.38 -0.86 -29.80
CA ARG A 734 -32.44 0.09 -28.69
C ARG A 734 -31.94 -0.57 -27.40
N ALA A 735 -30.83 -0.05 -26.91
CA ALA A 735 -30.24 -0.40 -25.62
C ALA A 735 -31.30 -0.25 -24.52
N ALA A 736 -31.32 -1.21 -23.59
CA ALA A 736 -31.95 -0.94 -22.30
C ALA A 736 -31.18 0.24 -21.66
N PRO A 737 -31.85 1.24 -21.06
CA PRO A 737 -31.13 2.25 -20.30
C PRO A 737 -30.38 1.54 -19.15
N PRO A 738 -29.15 1.99 -18.83
CA PRO A 738 -28.37 1.39 -17.75
C PRO A 738 -29.12 1.57 -16.42
N GLN A 739 -29.20 0.49 -15.64
CA GLN A 739 -29.43 0.57 -14.20
C GLN A 739 -28.13 0.93 -13.51
#